data_AF-A0A811V0V1-F1
#
_entry.id   AF-A0A811V0V1-F1
#
_cell.length_a   1.000
_cell.length_b   1.000
_cell.length_c   1.000
_cell.angle_alpha   90.00
_cell.angle_beta   90.00
_cell.angle_gamma   90.00
#
_symmetry.space_group_name_H-M   'P 1'
#
loop_
_entity.id
_entity.type
_entity.pdbx_description
1 polymer ?
#
loop_
_entity_poly.entity_id
_entity_poly.type
_entity_poly.pdbx_seq_one_letter_code
_entity_poly.pdbx_strand_id
1 'polypeptide(L)'
;MDGQRARDILTLLQERVVCLTGGRDRRGGPLLCFPATPKRDRLKPEDLRRLLSYLIMIPSDSAKNLGFTVIIDMRGNGNCSTNLKTILKVLQEHFSANIHNVVLIKPDNFWQKQRASISTNKYKFETSNISIEALHKIAESHQLTSDFDGTQPYDHQQWTESRLAIEDFFWQASDMADRIDDLQEDLQRNDFAEDVNGAKHSLDHHNEMKKKIQNLPIEDLELQSKKLLAKINKNAGGGGVPGRQPCVGPGADCGGSDSGTSTQTQNSSPAFRAATNNPDMAAAINKALRQVDLIRNGQQRLLTLWQHKKSKLDQCFQWRLFEQDCEKMFDWILHNRDVFQMSYVEIGHNYSVAKSLQDEHQKFAVASMNVSVNIDRILAVASRLIESQHYAAQHIKTLATRLDRTWKDFAAGLDERTAVLQLSVLFHHKAEQYCNSVVSWAAACQASQPLPSDIQSLETAIRTHQSLYEAMCQAYTEVHSTSKKLLYQLDHLVQVCNQPPPPGVPDHRKNSSFNKYERQNPAADYSEGASHVLAVIHQILGHHRSLEAKWHQEKIRLHQTLALRLFQEDVKQVLDWLKNHGEVFLRKNTGIGRNLQKARVYQKSHEHFENVAQNTYSNAEKLLSAADELARSGEADPNEIYSVARELELQVASFAERVEQRRRRLEMAVIFYTHEKEVTAWIDQLRTDVSTDQTMLSQENLEGIERHLQQFREQQESTLKGCMQTIAQGEALLQEMRSLEYDENSVSISGLETTLEKLTKQKVELEELWSARQYRADLIRRLRYFERDAMELSSQLEIWSEELQHADLSRDYQKAEQLIRMHNDSVTDIQNTTYEILQQGQDLLQMFETAGIISMADATHTAQARIQSLLDFLSDREMDLEELSEAKRAKLEQAVQLCQFQNDANQVISWIRNGEAMLVASFVTPNSLQEAEQLRKEHEQFQVAIEKTHTSAVQVKYRADALINANHYDPQSIREISDDVTKKWQQLVTYAEERHKLVTASMNFYKTAEQVCSVLDSLEREYRREDDWCGGGGSSDKAQTIVQLISKHQEQKEAFLKACTLARRTAETFLKYANRSQQYYKYQMQGNCETHVRTILDKLLTQENQVLEFWTQRKKSLDQCQQFVLFERSAKQAIEWIHNTGEAYLSSRTNLVGKTREETEGLLKEHNEFRGTAKETRERVKLLIQLADSLVEKGHAHASAIKQWVASVDQRYKDFSNRMDTYREQLEKSLGMSMAVPVESDANSSISSASGMYGGKNIK
;
A
#
# COMPACT_ATOMS: atom_id res chain seq x y z
N MET A 1 19.28 -22.35 -155.38
CA MET A 1 19.70 -23.60 -156.06
C MET A 1 20.04 -23.24 -157.49
N ASP A 2 21.32 -22.95 -157.77
CA ASP A 2 21.66 -21.99 -158.84
C ASP A 2 22.44 -22.64 -160.01
N GLY A 3 22.28 -23.95 -160.21
CA GLY A 3 22.86 -24.70 -161.33
C GLY A 3 21.92 -24.82 -162.53
N GLN A 4 22.48 -24.97 -163.73
CA GLN A 4 21.72 -25.17 -164.98
C GLN A 4 20.88 -26.45 -164.90
N ARG A 5 19.56 -26.35 -165.11
CA ARG A 5 18.59 -27.45 -164.94
C ARG A 5 18.37 -28.23 -166.24
N ALA A 6 17.78 -29.43 -166.12
CA ALA A 6 17.44 -30.27 -167.28
C ALA A 6 16.55 -29.51 -168.30
N ARG A 7 15.65 -28.67 -167.79
CA ARG A 7 14.69 -27.89 -168.59
C ARG A 7 15.37 -26.85 -169.48
N ASP A 8 16.53 -26.36 -169.08
CA ASP A 8 17.22 -25.24 -169.72
C ASP A 8 18.07 -25.67 -170.94
N ILE A 9 18.26 -26.99 -171.14
CA ILE A 9 18.99 -27.58 -172.27
C ILE A 9 18.23 -28.74 -172.95
N LEU A 10 16.93 -28.89 -172.69
CA LEU A 10 16.11 -30.04 -173.09
C LEU A 10 16.19 -30.38 -174.59
N THR A 11 16.19 -29.37 -175.46
CA THR A 11 16.27 -29.54 -176.92
C THR A 11 17.60 -30.16 -177.38
N LEU A 12 18.69 -29.89 -176.67
CA LEU A 12 20.02 -30.43 -176.98
C LEU A 12 20.18 -31.88 -176.53
N LEU A 13 19.54 -32.26 -175.42
CA LEU A 13 19.44 -33.65 -174.99
C LEU A 13 18.72 -34.47 -176.07
N GLN A 14 17.51 -34.06 -176.46
CA GLN A 14 16.67 -34.79 -177.43
C GLN A 14 17.34 -35.15 -178.77
N GLU A 15 18.39 -34.45 -179.19
CA GLU A 15 19.13 -34.80 -180.41
C GLU A 15 19.95 -36.11 -180.30
N ARG A 16 20.17 -36.66 -179.08
CA ARG A 16 20.90 -37.92 -178.80
C ARG A 16 22.28 -37.98 -179.49
N VAL A 17 22.99 -36.85 -179.54
CA VAL A 17 24.34 -36.80 -180.13
C VAL A 17 25.40 -37.35 -179.17
N VAL A 18 25.17 -37.19 -177.86
CA VAL A 18 25.95 -37.81 -176.79
C VAL A 18 25.02 -38.37 -175.73
N CYS A 19 25.34 -39.55 -175.21
CA CYS A 19 24.54 -40.29 -174.25
C CYS A 19 25.37 -40.54 -172.98
N LEU A 20 24.87 -40.11 -171.83
CA LEU A 20 25.31 -40.63 -170.53
C LEU A 20 24.34 -41.76 -170.16
N THR A 21 24.73 -43.00 -170.46
CA THR A 21 23.81 -44.15 -170.38
C THR A 21 23.60 -44.64 -168.94
N GLY A 22 24.46 -44.20 -168.02
CA GLY A 22 24.67 -44.82 -166.71
C GLY A 22 25.70 -45.94 -166.75
N GLY A 23 26.10 -46.40 -167.94
CA GLY A 23 27.15 -47.40 -168.13
C GLY A 23 28.48 -46.95 -167.53
N ARG A 24 29.29 -47.91 -167.07
CA ARG A 24 30.61 -47.69 -166.48
C ARG A 24 31.70 -48.47 -167.23
N ASP A 25 32.88 -47.88 -167.33
CA ASP A 25 34.08 -48.59 -167.76
C ASP A 25 34.54 -49.61 -166.70
N ARG A 26 35.54 -50.43 -167.00
CA ARG A 26 36.09 -51.42 -166.04
C ARG A 26 36.68 -50.83 -164.75
N ARG A 27 36.85 -49.50 -164.65
CA ARG A 27 37.32 -48.79 -163.44
C ARG A 27 36.15 -48.26 -162.59
N GLY A 28 34.91 -48.41 -163.06
CA GLY A 28 33.73 -47.74 -162.49
C GLY A 28 33.54 -46.29 -162.98
N GLY A 29 34.38 -45.82 -163.89
CA GLY A 29 34.31 -44.49 -164.48
C GLY A 29 33.09 -44.36 -165.42
N PRO A 30 32.34 -43.25 -165.40
CA PRO A 30 31.14 -43.09 -166.21
C PRO A 30 31.43 -43.10 -167.72
N LEU A 31 30.62 -43.84 -168.48
CA LEU A 31 30.70 -43.90 -169.94
C LEU A 31 29.91 -42.77 -170.60
N LEU A 32 30.58 -42.08 -171.52
CA LEU A 32 29.99 -41.02 -172.33
C LEU A 32 30.04 -41.43 -173.80
N CYS A 33 28.90 -41.82 -174.35
CA CYS A 33 28.85 -42.49 -175.64
C CYS A 33 28.32 -41.56 -176.74
N PHE A 34 29.09 -41.41 -177.82
CA PHE A 34 28.69 -40.80 -179.08
C PHE A 34 28.39 -41.94 -180.09
N PRO A 35 27.12 -42.28 -180.35
CA PRO A 35 26.73 -43.33 -181.33
C PRO A 35 26.73 -42.79 -182.76
N ALA A 36 26.92 -43.65 -183.77
CA ALA A 36 27.00 -43.22 -185.17
C ALA A 36 25.66 -42.65 -185.66
N THR A 37 25.58 -41.33 -185.86
CA THR A 37 24.36 -40.64 -186.32
C THR A 37 24.67 -39.46 -187.24
N PRO A 38 23.91 -39.26 -188.34
CA PRO A 38 24.06 -38.09 -189.21
C PRO A 38 23.66 -36.77 -188.52
N LYS A 39 22.98 -36.83 -187.37
CA LYS A 39 22.64 -35.64 -186.57
C LYS A 39 23.87 -34.86 -186.11
N ARG A 40 25.03 -35.52 -185.97
CA ARG A 40 26.32 -34.90 -185.62
C ARG A 40 26.73 -33.77 -186.57
N ASP A 41 26.44 -33.90 -187.87
CA ASP A 41 26.83 -32.91 -188.90
C ASP A 41 26.22 -31.51 -188.67
N ARG A 42 25.18 -31.40 -187.83
CA ARG A 42 24.47 -30.15 -187.54
C ARG A 42 24.87 -29.49 -186.22
N LEU A 43 25.64 -30.17 -185.36
CA LEU A 43 25.85 -29.73 -183.98
C LEU A 43 26.96 -28.67 -183.88
N LYS A 44 26.65 -27.51 -183.30
CA LYS A 44 27.64 -26.46 -183.04
C LYS A 44 28.51 -26.81 -181.82
N PRO A 45 29.77 -26.33 -181.74
CA PRO A 45 30.65 -26.60 -180.60
C PRO A 45 30.05 -26.19 -179.26
N GLU A 46 29.34 -25.05 -179.23
CA GLU A 46 28.80 -24.45 -178.01
C GLU A 46 27.59 -25.21 -177.45
N ASP A 47 26.75 -25.75 -178.35
CA ASP A 47 25.63 -26.61 -178.00
C ASP A 47 26.15 -27.92 -177.37
N LEU A 48 27.21 -28.50 -177.94
CA LEU A 48 27.90 -29.65 -177.37
C LEU A 48 28.49 -29.32 -175.98
N ARG A 49 29.05 -28.11 -175.78
CA ARG A 49 29.59 -27.68 -174.48
C ARG A 49 28.50 -27.65 -173.41
N ARG A 50 27.38 -26.97 -173.65
CA ARG A 50 26.27 -26.88 -172.68
C ARG A 50 25.71 -28.25 -172.31
N LEU A 51 25.56 -29.12 -173.30
CA LEU A 51 25.09 -30.49 -173.14
C LEU A 51 26.02 -31.31 -172.22
N LEU A 52 27.33 -31.20 -172.42
CA LEU A 52 28.34 -31.89 -171.61
C LEU A 52 28.44 -31.32 -170.18
N SER A 53 28.40 -30.01 -170.00
CA SER A 53 28.41 -29.37 -168.67
C SER A 53 27.28 -29.92 -167.78
N TYR A 54 26.08 -30.06 -168.34
CA TYR A 54 24.95 -30.63 -167.61
C TYR A 54 25.17 -32.13 -167.30
N LEU A 55 25.47 -32.94 -168.31
CA LEU A 55 25.61 -34.39 -168.16
C LEU A 55 26.70 -34.78 -167.14
N ILE A 56 27.84 -34.06 -167.13
CA ILE A 56 28.95 -34.33 -166.21
C ILE A 56 28.59 -33.98 -164.75
N MET A 57 27.61 -33.11 -164.51
CA MET A 57 27.17 -32.74 -163.14
C MET A 57 26.25 -33.77 -162.47
N ILE A 58 25.68 -34.72 -163.22
CA ILE A 58 24.62 -35.62 -162.74
C ILE A 58 25.11 -36.80 -161.87
N PRO A 59 26.23 -37.48 -162.18
CA PRO A 59 26.68 -38.60 -161.36
C PRO A 59 26.99 -38.20 -159.92
N SER A 60 26.97 -39.15 -158.98
CA SER A 60 27.46 -38.86 -157.62
C SER A 60 28.91 -38.38 -157.68
N ASP A 61 29.31 -37.48 -156.76
CA ASP A 61 30.66 -36.92 -156.79
C ASP A 61 31.75 -38.01 -156.63
N SER A 62 31.42 -39.11 -155.94
CA SER A 62 32.24 -40.32 -155.89
C SER A 62 32.51 -40.97 -157.26
N ALA A 63 31.55 -40.91 -158.20
CA ALA A 63 31.69 -41.47 -159.55
C ALA A 63 32.37 -40.49 -160.51
N LYS A 64 32.07 -39.18 -160.40
CA LYS A 64 32.70 -38.13 -161.23
C LYS A 64 34.23 -38.13 -161.12
N ASN A 65 34.74 -38.35 -159.91
CA ASN A 65 36.17 -38.27 -159.59
C ASN A 65 37.04 -39.35 -160.27
N LEU A 66 36.43 -40.40 -160.84
CA LEU A 66 37.16 -41.44 -161.60
C LEU A 66 37.47 -41.03 -163.05
N GLY A 67 36.88 -39.95 -163.55
CA GLY A 67 37.00 -39.53 -164.96
C GLY A 67 36.17 -40.38 -165.92
N PHE A 68 35.70 -39.74 -166.99
CA PHE A 68 34.80 -40.30 -167.99
C PHE A 68 35.58 -41.00 -169.11
N THR A 69 35.14 -42.18 -169.51
CA THR A 69 35.62 -42.84 -170.72
C THR A 69 34.65 -42.53 -171.87
N VAL A 70 35.16 -41.91 -172.93
CA VAL A 70 34.34 -41.41 -174.05
C VAL A 70 34.46 -42.36 -175.23
N ILE A 71 33.34 -42.82 -175.77
CA ILE A 71 33.33 -43.75 -176.91
C ILE A 71 32.72 -43.02 -178.12
N ILE A 72 33.43 -43.00 -179.25
CA ILE A 72 32.99 -42.33 -180.47
C ILE A 72 33.01 -43.32 -181.64
N ASP A 73 31.82 -43.69 -182.09
CA ASP A 73 31.68 -44.48 -183.32
C ASP A 73 31.99 -43.61 -184.56
N MET A 74 32.80 -44.13 -185.49
CA MET A 74 33.18 -43.49 -186.76
C MET A 74 32.73 -44.29 -187.99
N ARG A 75 32.01 -45.41 -187.85
CA ARG A 75 31.67 -46.34 -188.95
C ARG A 75 30.65 -45.80 -189.98
N GLY A 76 30.10 -44.60 -189.77
CA GLY A 76 29.04 -44.03 -190.61
C GLY A 76 29.53 -43.31 -191.88
N ASN A 77 28.72 -43.36 -192.96
CA ASN A 77 28.98 -42.74 -194.28
C ASN A 77 29.00 -41.19 -194.32
N GLY A 78 29.03 -40.50 -193.17
CA GLY A 78 28.98 -39.03 -193.07
C GLY A 78 30.36 -38.35 -193.17
N ASN A 79 30.39 -37.03 -192.94
CA ASN A 79 31.59 -36.20 -193.12
C ASN A 79 32.57 -36.30 -191.91
N CYS A 80 32.95 -37.55 -191.59
CA CYS A 80 33.39 -37.98 -190.27
C CYS A 80 34.64 -37.25 -189.72
N SER A 81 35.56 -36.82 -190.60
CA SER A 81 36.77 -36.06 -190.23
C SER A 81 36.44 -34.71 -189.57
N THR A 82 35.35 -34.06 -189.98
CA THR A 82 35.00 -32.71 -189.50
C THR A 82 34.31 -32.79 -188.14
N ASN A 83 33.30 -33.66 -188.00
CA ASN A 83 32.55 -33.83 -186.75
C ASN A 83 33.42 -34.34 -185.60
N LEU A 84 34.30 -35.30 -185.89
CA LEU A 84 35.21 -35.84 -184.89
C LEU A 84 36.16 -34.77 -184.35
N LYS A 85 36.70 -33.90 -185.22
CA LYS A 85 37.51 -32.75 -184.80
C LYS A 85 36.72 -31.82 -183.88
N THR A 86 35.45 -31.55 -184.18
CA THR A 86 34.58 -30.73 -183.33
C THR A 86 34.38 -31.36 -181.95
N ILE A 87 34.03 -32.65 -181.88
CA ILE A 87 33.82 -33.36 -180.61
C ILE A 87 35.11 -33.37 -179.77
N LEU A 88 36.24 -33.78 -180.36
CA LEU A 88 37.53 -33.82 -179.66
C LEU A 88 38.00 -32.42 -179.22
N LYS A 89 37.73 -31.38 -180.02
CA LYS A 89 38.04 -29.99 -179.67
C LYS A 89 37.24 -29.52 -178.44
N VAL A 90 35.92 -29.73 -178.41
CA VAL A 90 35.07 -29.32 -177.28
C VAL A 90 35.46 -30.07 -176.00
N LEU A 91 35.70 -31.38 -176.08
CA LEU A 91 36.19 -32.19 -174.96
C LEU A 91 37.53 -31.65 -174.43
N GLN A 92 38.46 -31.28 -175.31
CA GLN A 92 39.76 -30.75 -174.92
C GLN A 92 39.70 -29.36 -174.28
N GLU A 93 38.96 -28.44 -174.89
CA GLU A 93 38.93 -27.04 -174.44
C GLU A 93 38.18 -26.86 -173.13
N HIS A 94 37.14 -27.68 -172.86
CA HIS A 94 36.22 -27.45 -171.75
C HIS A 94 36.15 -28.58 -170.72
N PHE A 95 36.55 -29.81 -171.06
CA PHE A 95 36.33 -30.99 -170.19
C PHE A 95 37.55 -31.89 -170.04
N SER A 96 38.74 -31.47 -170.47
CA SER A 96 39.91 -32.36 -170.55
C SER A 96 40.32 -32.97 -169.20
N ALA A 97 40.08 -32.27 -168.09
CA ALA A 97 40.35 -32.79 -166.74
C ALA A 97 39.37 -33.88 -166.29
N ASN A 98 38.19 -33.95 -166.92
CA ASN A 98 37.15 -34.93 -166.62
C ASN A 98 37.21 -36.16 -167.53
N ILE A 99 38.06 -36.19 -168.57
CA ILE A 99 38.16 -37.31 -169.52
C ILE A 99 39.36 -38.21 -169.18
N HIS A 100 39.12 -39.52 -169.08
CA HIS A 100 40.15 -40.52 -168.85
C HIS A 100 40.75 -41.04 -170.17
N ASN A 101 39.91 -41.50 -171.10
CA ASN A 101 40.31 -42.08 -172.39
C ASN A 101 39.22 -41.78 -173.44
N VAL A 102 39.62 -41.56 -174.70
CA VAL A 102 38.72 -41.44 -175.84
C VAL A 102 38.94 -42.59 -176.82
N VAL A 103 37.88 -43.36 -177.05
CA VAL A 103 37.88 -44.59 -177.85
C VAL A 103 37.24 -44.31 -179.20
N LEU A 104 37.97 -44.58 -180.28
CA LEU A 104 37.53 -44.36 -181.66
C LEU A 104 37.36 -45.70 -182.39
N ILE A 105 36.19 -45.97 -182.93
CA ILE A 105 35.88 -47.22 -183.65
C ILE A 105 36.18 -47.06 -185.14
N LYS A 106 37.04 -47.92 -185.69
CA LYS A 106 37.53 -47.84 -187.08
C LYS A 106 36.47 -48.26 -188.13
N PRO A 107 36.50 -47.71 -189.36
CA PRO A 107 35.68 -48.18 -190.48
C PRO A 107 36.32 -49.36 -191.24
N ASP A 108 35.50 -50.26 -191.77
CA ASP A 108 35.94 -51.60 -192.22
C ASP A 108 36.49 -51.68 -193.66
N ASN A 109 36.25 -50.67 -194.51
CA ASN A 109 36.61 -50.72 -195.94
C ASN A 109 38.06 -50.26 -196.25
N PHE A 110 38.80 -51.01 -197.09
CA PHE A 110 40.24 -50.79 -197.33
C PHE A 110 40.60 -49.39 -197.85
N TRP A 111 39.85 -48.84 -198.81
CA TRP A 111 40.06 -47.48 -199.32
C TRP A 111 39.77 -46.38 -198.28
N GLN A 112 38.99 -46.69 -197.24
CA GLN A 112 38.75 -45.76 -196.13
C GLN A 112 39.82 -45.87 -195.03
N LYS A 113 40.53 -47.01 -194.90
CA LYS A 113 41.65 -47.17 -193.93
C LYS A 113 42.75 -46.12 -194.10
N GLN A 114 43.10 -45.73 -195.33
CA GLN A 114 44.15 -44.73 -195.58
C GLN A 114 43.72 -43.28 -195.28
N ARG A 115 42.41 -42.98 -195.21
CA ARG A 115 41.89 -41.62 -194.91
C ARG A 115 41.62 -41.37 -193.42
N ALA A 116 41.85 -42.36 -192.56
CA ALA A 116 41.51 -42.32 -191.13
C ALA A 116 42.72 -42.28 -190.18
N SER A 117 43.93 -41.98 -190.66
CA SER A 117 45.10 -41.83 -189.78
C SER A 117 45.06 -40.48 -189.04
N ILE A 118 44.62 -40.50 -187.79
CA ILE A 118 44.65 -39.35 -186.88
C ILE A 118 45.91 -39.46 -186.02
N SER A 119 46.72 -38.40 -186.02
CA SER A 119 47.90 -38.32 -185.14
C SER A 119 47.45 -38.26 -183.69
N THR A 120 47.82 -39.27 -182.91
CA THR A 120 47.46 -39.44 -181.49
C THR A 120 48.06 -38.37 -180.57
N ASN A 121 49.13 -37.70 -180.99
CA ASN A 121 49.88 -36.76 -180.13
C ASN A 121 49.32 -35.32 -180.13
N LYS A 122 48.08 -35.11 -180.59
CA LYS A 122 47.47 -33.77 -180.73
C LYS A 122 46.46 -33.40 -179.62
N TYR A 123 46.15 -34.33 -178.72
CA TYR A 123 45.12 -34.17 -177.69
C TYR A 123 45.65 -34.39 -176.27
N LYS A 124 45.00 -33.76 -175.27
CA LYS A 124 45.36 -33.79 -173.83
C LYS A 124 44.98 -35.09 -173.10
N PHE A 125 44.21 -35.96 -173.74
CA PHE A 125 43.73 -37.23 -173.20
C PHE A 125 44.14 -38.37 -174.15
N GLU A 126 44.28 -39.57 -173.60
CA GLU A 126 44.65 -40.73 -174.40
C GLU A 126 43.58 -41.05 -175.45
N THR A 127 44.00 -41.35 -176.68
CA THR A 127 43.08 -41.61 -177.81
C THR A 127 43.40 -42.96 -178.43
N SER A 128 42.49 -43.92 -178.32
CA SER A 128 42.67 -45.31 -178.71
C SER A 128 41.81 -45.67 -179.94
N ASN A 129 42.44 -46.11 -181.03
CA ASN A 129 41.74 -46.47 -182.28
C ASN A 129 41.60 -48.00 -182.39
N ILE A 130 40.38 -48.52 -182.24
CA ILE A 130 40.08 -49.96 -182.13
C ILE A 130 39.01 -50.42 -183.14
N SER A 131 38.82 -51.72 -183.32
CA SER A 131 37.62 -52.27 -183.97
C SER A 131 36.48 -52.40 -182.94
N ILE A 132 35.25 -52.66 -183.38
CA ILE A 132 34.14 -52.81 -182.44
C ILE A 132 34.24 -54.07 -181.59
N GLU A 133 34.76 -55.18 -182.11
CA GLU A 133 34.92 -56.40 -181.28
C GLU A 133 35.87 -56.14 -180.10
N ALA A 134 36.90 -55.29 -180.32
CA ALA A 134 37.85 -54.90 -179.30
C ALA A 134 37.29 -53.96 -178.22
N LEU A 135 36.10 -53.37 -178.40
CA LEU A 135 35.48 -52.44 -177.43
C LEU A 135 35.17 -53.13 -176.09
N HIS A 136 34.87 -54.44 -176.12
CA HIS A 136 34.67 -55.32 -174.98
C HIS A 136 35.85 -55.37 -173.97
N LYS A 137 37.03 -54.91 -174.40
CA LYS A 137 38.21 -54.76 -173.52
C LYS A 137 38.11 -53.54 -172.61
N ILE A 138 37.38 -52.49 -173.00
CA ILE A 138 37.32 -51.21 -172.30
C ILE A 138 36.08 -51.12 -171.39
N ALA A 139 34.93 -51.58 -171.88
CA ALA A 139 33.71 -51.75 -171.10
C ALA A 139 33.08 -53.10 -171.43
N GLU A 140 32.36 -53.68 -170.47
CA GLU A 140 31.69 -54.97 -170.67
C GLU A 140 30.42 -54.81 -171.51
N SER A 141 30.03 -55.87 -172.24
CA SER A 141 28.87 -55.82 -173.15
C SER A 141 27.60 -55.31 -172.45
N HIS A 142 27.38 -55.66 -171.18
CA HIS A 142 26.22 -55.22 -170.38
C HIS A 142 26.26 -53.75 -169.92
N GLN A 143 27.41 -53.08 -170.03
CA GLN A 143 27.61 -51.65 -169.73
C GLN A 143 27.58 -50.76 -170.98
N LEU A 144 27.50 -51.38 -172.17
CA LEU A 144 27.46 -50.73 -173.48
C LEU A 144 26.08 -50.87 -174.10
N THR A 145 25.60 -49.87 -174.84
CA THR A 145 24.30 -49.94 -175.53
C THR A 145 24.38 -50.76 -176.82
N SER A 146 23.22 -51.12 -177.35
CA SER A 146 23.09 -51.82 -178.64
C SER A 146 23.71 -51.09 -179.83
N ASP A 147 23.89 -49.76 -179.75
CA ASP A 147 24.63 -48.97 -180.75
C ASP A 147 26.11 -49.42 -180.90
N PHE A 148 26.62 -50.13 -179.88
CA PHE A 148 28.02 -50.54 -179.72
C PHE A 148 28.17 -52.07 -179.50
N ASP A 149 27.25 -52.88 -180.04
CA ASP A 149 27.17 -54.34 -179.87
C ASP A 149 27.08 -54.78 -178.39
N GLY A 150 26.53 -53.91 -177.54
CA GLY A 150 26.27 -54.17 -176.12
C GLY A 150 24.80 -54.50 -175.81
N THR A 151 24.55 -54.95 -174.58
CA THR A 151 23.23 -55.37 -174.08
C THR A 151 22.61 -54.41 -173.06
N GLN A 152 23.21 -53.24 -172.82
CA GLN A 152 22.67 -52.26 -171.87
C GLN A 152 21.33 -51.68 -172.35
N PRO A 153 20.23 -51.81 -171.57
CA PRO A 153 18.96 -51.17 -171.88
C PRO A 153 19.06 -49.67 -171.60
N TYR A 154 18.88 -48.84 -172.64
CA TYR A 154 18.93 -47.38 -172.53
C TYR A 154 17.89 -46.72 -173.43
N ASP A 155 16.96 -45.99 -172.81
CA ASP A 155 16.08 -45.04 -173.50
C ASP A 155 16.44 -43.61 -173.09
N HIS A 156 16.71 -42.77 -174.09
CA HIS A 156 17.19 -41.41 -173.87
C HIS A 156 16.08 -40.41 -173.49
N GLN A 157 14.85 -40.60 -174.01
CA GLN A 157 13.72 -39.75 -173.70
C GLN A 157 13.29 -39.97 -172.25
N GLN A 158 13.16 -41.23 -171.85
CA GLN A 158 12.77 -41.67 -170.52
C GLN A 158 13.70 -41.16 -169.41
N TRP A 159 15.01 -41.18 -169.66
CA TRP A 159 16.02 -40.64 -168.76
C TRP A 159 15.85 -39.13 -168.56
N THR A 160 15.57 -38.39 -169.64
CA THR A 160 15.44 -36.93 -169.64
C THR A 160 14.18 -36.48 -168.86
N GLU A 161 13.04 -37.14 -169.07
CA GLU A 161 11.79 -36.82 -168.37
C GLU A 161 11.86 -37.06 -166.84
N SER A 162 12.61 -38.08 -166.43
CA SER A 162 12.78 -38.45 -165.02
C SER A 162 13.53 -37.36 -164.24
N ARG A 163 14.49 -36.71 -164.89
CA ARG A 163 15.40 -35.73 -164.30
C ARG A 163 14.70 -34.38 -164.00
N LEU A 164 13.83 -33.93 -164.92
CA LEU A 164 12.98 -32.75 -164.75
C LEU A 164 12.13 -32.82 -163.48
N ALA A 165 11.45 -33.95 -163.27
CA ALA A 165 10.50 -34.12 -162.16
C ALA A 165 11.16 -34.02 -160.77
N ILE A 166 12.43 -34.42 -160.65
CA ILE A 166 13.15 -34.40 -159.36
C ILE A 166 13.52 -32.97 -158.95
N GLU A 167 13.83 -32.10 -159.91
CA GLU A 167 14.27 -30.72 -159.65
C GLU A 167 13.12 -29.82 -159.19
N ASP A 168 11.91 -29.98 -159.73
CA ASP A 168 10.74 -29.16 -159.35
C ASP A 168 10.26 -29.42 -157.91
N PHE A 169 10.40 -30.65 -157.38
CA PHE A 169 10.04 -31.00 -156.00
C PHE A 169 10.85 -30.24 -154.94
N PHE A 170 12.18 -30.18 -155.12
CA PHE A 170 13.08 -29.60 -154.11
C PHE A 170 12.87 -28.09 -153.90
N TRP A 171 12.34 -27.39 -154.91
CA TRP A 171 12.06 -25.97 -154.80
C TRP A 171 10.89 -25.68 -153.85
N GLN A 172 9.78 -26.41 -154.02
CA GLN A 172 8.57 -26.25 -153.17
C GLN A 172 8.82 -26.63 -151.71
N ALA A 173 9.75 -27.55 -151.45
CA ALA A 173 10.11 -27.96 -150.10
C ALA A 173 10.84 -26.87 -149.30
N SER A 174 11.44 -25.86 -149.96
CA SER A 174 12.13 -24.77 -149.28
C SER A 174 11.14 -23.71 -148.77
N ASP A 175 10.21 -23.27 -149.63
CA ASP A 175 9.19 -22.24 -149.34
C ASP A 175 8.34 -22.57 -148.09
N MET A 176 8.05 -23.85 -147.88
CA MET A 176 7.25 -24.30 -146.74
C MET A 176 7.98 -24.19 -145.39
N ALA A 177 9.32 -24.20 -145.38
CA ALA A 177 10.10 -24.12 -144.15
C ALA A 177 10.06 -22.70 -143.57
N ASP A 178 10.32 -21.69 -144.40
CA ASP A 178 10.36 -20.27 -144.00
C ASP A 178 9.03 -19.84 -143.36
N ARG A 179 7.90 -20.29 -143.92
CA ARG A 179 6.54 -20.00 -143.42
C ARG A 179 6.22 -20.59 -142.04
N ILE A 180 6.99 -21.56 -141.54
CA ILE A 180 6.80 -22.14 -140.20
C ILE A 180 7.45 -21.27 -139.14
N ASP A 181 8.61 -20.67 -139.42
CA ASP A 181 9.36 -19.89 -138.44
C ASP A 181 8.67 -18.55 -138.12
N ASP A 182 8.13 -17.84 -139.13
CA ASP A 182 7.35 -16.60 -138.93
C ASP A 182 6.21 -16.77 -137.91
N LEU A 183 5.46 -17.88 -138.02
CA LEU A 183 4.32 -18.17 -137.13
C LEU A 183 4.74 -18.47 -135.69
N GLN A 184 6.03 -18.74 -135.44
CA GLN A 184 6.54 -19.05 -134.11
C GLN A 184 6.79 -17.79 -133.27
N GLU A 185 7.21 -16.68 -133.89
CA GLU A 185 7.52 -15.43 -133.17
C GLU A 185 6.24 -14.74 -132.65
N ASP A 186 5.20 -14.63 -133.47
CA ASP A 186 3.92 -14.00 -133.07
C ASP A 186 3.27 -14.70 -131.85
N LEU A 187 3.46 -16.01 -131.72
CA LEU A 187 2.93 -16.78 -130.58
C LEU A 187 3.62 -16.45 -129.25
N GLN A 188 4.82 -15.85 -129.26
CA GLN A 188 5.62 -15.63 -128.04
C GLN A 188 5.43 -14.25 -127.39
N ARG A 189 4.76 -13.28 -128.05
CA ARG A 189 4.44 -11.96 -127.48
C ARG A 189 3.43 -12.07 -126.31
N ASN A 190 3.59 -11.27 -125.25
CA ASN A 190 2.79 -11.35 -124.02
C ASN A 190 2.12 -10.01 -123.67
N ASP A 191 0.97 -9.72 -124.27
CA ASP A 191 0.18 -8.51 -124.04
C ASP A 191 -1.17 -8.87 -123.37
N PHE A 192 -1.46 -8.28 -122.21
CA PHE A 192 -2.69 -8.50 -121.43
C PHE A 192 -3.53 -7.21 -121.34
N ALA A 193 -4.84 -7.33 -121.14
CA ALA A 193 -5.76 -6.20 -121.20
C ALA A 193 -6.16 -5.63 -119.83
N GLU A 194 -6.59 -4.37 -119.85
CA GLU A 194 -6.98 -3.61 -118.64
C GLU A 194 -8.46 -3.73 -118.28
N ASP A 195 -9.32 -4.17 -119.20
CA ASP A 195 -10.76 -4.31 -118.99
C ASP A 195 -11.32 -5.63 -119.55
N VAL A 196 -12.59 -5.90 -119.24
CA VAL A 196 -13.31 -7.10 -119.68
C VAL A 196 -13.39 -7.19 -121.22
N ASN A 197 -13.57 -6.06 -121.91
CA ASN A 197 -13.76 -6.05 -123.37
C ASN A 197 -12.44 -6.30 -124.12
N GLY A 198 -11.35 -5.64 -123.72
CA GLY A 198 -10.02 -5.85 -124.27
C GLY A 198 -9.52 -7.27 -124.04
N ALA A 199 -9.77 -7.85 -122.86
CA ALA A 199 -9.36 -9.22 -122.56
C ALA A 199 -10.04 -10.24 -123.49
N LYS A 200 -11.32 -10.02 -123.80
CA LYS A 200 -12.08 -10.83 -124.77
C LYS A 200 -11.53 -10.70 -126.19
N HIS A 201 -11.28 -9.47 -126.65
CA HIS A 201 -10.75 -9.21 -127.99
C HIS A 201 -9.38 -9.90 -128.22
N SER A 202 -8.49 -9.86 -127.23
CA SER A 202 -7.19 -10.53 -127.29
C SER A 202 -7.31 -12.06 -127.40
N LEU A 203 -8.30 -12.65 -126.73
CA LEU A 203 -8.59 -14.09 -126.82
C LEU A 203 -9.10 -14.48 -128.22
N ASP A 204 -9.99 -13.68 -128.80
CA ASP A 204 -10.56 -13.92 -130.13
C ASP A 204 -9.47 -13.84 -131.22
N HIS A 205 -8.61 -12.81 -131.19
CA HIS A 205 -7.47 -12.68 -132.11
C HIS A 205 -6.50 -13.87 -132.02
N HIS A 206 -6.19 -14.32 -130.80
CA HIS A 206 -5.32 -15.49 -130.59
C HIS A 206 -5.93 -16.76 -131.20
N ASN A 207 -7.25 -16.95 -131.17
CA ASN A 207 -7.90 -18.10 -131.80
C ASN A 207 -7.75 -18.14 -133.33
N GLU A 208 -7.58 -17.00 -134.01
CA GLU A 208 -7.38 -16.97 -135.47
C GLU A 208 -6.02 -17.52 -135.90
N MET A 209 -4.97 -17.32 -135.10
CA MET A 209 -3.62 -17.80 -135.39
C MET A 209 -3.56 -19.32 -135.60
N LYS A 210 -4.36 -20.07 -134.84
CA LYS A 210 -4.47 -21.54 -134.97
C LYS A 210 -4.86 -21.96 -136.39
N LYS A 211 -5.80 -21.23 -137.02
CA LYS A 211 -6.26 -21.52 -138.39
C LYS A 211 -5.12 -21.36 -139.40
N LYS A 212 -4.27 -20.34 -139.23
CA LYS A 212 -3.10 -20.10 -140.09
C LYS A 212 -2.09 -21.26 -140.03
N ILE A 213 -1.82 -21.77 -138.83
CA ILE A 213 -0.89 -22.89 -138.57
C ILE A 213 -1.41 -24.20 -139.19
N GLN A 214 -2.71 -24.48 -139.08
CA GLN A 214 -3.30 -25.73 -139.60
C GLN A 214 -3.39 -25.77 -141.13
N ASN A 215 -3.49 -24.61 -141.80
CA ASN A 215 -3.69 -24.51 -143.25
C ASN A 215 -2.39 -24.51 -144.08
N LEU A 216 -1.26 -24.98 -143.54
CA LEU A 216 0.00 -25.13 -144.29
C LEU A 216 -0.09 -26.36 -145.24
N PRO A 217 0.12 -26.22 -146.57
CA PRO A 217 -0.12 -27.30 -147.54
C PRO A 217 1.02 -28.34 -147.59
N ILE A 218 1.31 -28.96 -146.45
CA ILE A 218 2.40 -29.94 -146.29
C ILE A 218 2.05 -31.29 -146.96
N GLU A 219 0.77 -31.67 -146.99
CA GLU A 219 0.31 -32.91 -147.63
C GLU A 219 0.50 -32.94 -149.15
N ASP A 220 0.37 -31.78 -149.81
CA ASP A 220 0.64 -31.66 -151.25
C ASP A 220 2.12 -31.96 -151.57
N LEU A 221 3.02 -31.54 -150.69
CA LEU A 221 4.45 -31.81 -150.79
C LEU A 221 4.75 -33.31 -150.61
N GLU A 222 4.12 -33.97 -149.64
CA GLU A 222 4.17 -35.43 -149.48
C GLU A 222 3.64 -36.17 -150.72
N LEU A 223 2.53 -35.72 -151.29
CA LEU A 223 1.94 -36.35 -152.47
C LEU A 223 2.84 -36.23 -153.70
N GLN A 224 3.53 -35.09 -153.86
CA GLN A 224 4.50 -34.89 -154.94
C GLN A 224 5.72 -35.80 -154.81
N SER A 225 6.28 -35.99 -153.60
CA SER A 225 7.42 -36.91 -153.40
C SER A 225 7.04 -38.37 -153.73
N LYS A 226 5.81 -38.79 -153.38
CA LYS A 226 5.26 -40.12 -153.71
C LYS A 226 5.03 -40.29 -155.22
N LYS A 227 4.48 -39.28 -155.91
CA LYS A 227 4.32 -39.26 -157.38
C LYS A 227 5.67 -39.36 -158.11
N LEU A 228 6.69 -38.69 -157.60
CA LEU A 228 8.06 -38.69 -158.15
C LEU A 228 8.67 -40.11 -158.17
N LEU A 229 8.56 -40.83 -157.04
CA LEU A 229 8.99 -42.23 -156.90
C LEU A 229 8.23 -43.17 -157.84
N ALA A 230 6.90 -43.04 -157.91
CA ALA A 230 6.06 -43.89 -158.76
C ALA A 230 6.37 -43.73 -160.26
N LYS A 231 6.73 -42.52 -160.71
CA LYS A 231 7.04 -42.24 -162.12
C LYS A 231 8.32 -42.92 -162.60
N ILE A 232 9.31 -43.09 -161.71
CA ILE A 232 10.64 -43.62 -162.07
C ILE A 232 10.68 -45.16 -162.00
N ASN A 233 9.99 -45.79 -161.04
CA ASN A 233 9.97 -47.26 -160.90
C ASN A 233 9.14 -47.99 -161.98
N LYS A 234 8.17 -47.33 -162.61
CA LYS A 234 7.24 -47.94 -163.59
C LYS A 234 7.89 -48.39 -164.92
N ASN A 235 9.20 -48.17 -165.04
CA ASN A 235 9.96 -48.09 -166.27
C ASN A 235 11.19 -49.03 -166.29
N ALA A 236 11.23 -50.01 -165.38
CA ALA A 236 12.30 -50.99 -165.24
C ALA A 236 11.76 -52.43 -165.13
N GLY A 237 11.48 -53.06 -166.29
CA GLY A 237 11.31 -54.51 -166.43
C GLY A 237 9.90 -55.07 -166.10
N GLY A 238 9.24 -55.64 -167.10
CA GLY A 238 8.03 -56.45 -166.92
C GLY A 238 8.34 -57.94 -166.77
N GLY A 239 7.50 -58.64 -166.00
CA GLY A 239 7.52 -60.09 -165.79
C GLY A 239 6.53 -60.46 -164.67
N GLY A 240 5.67 -61.48 -164.88
CA GLY A 240 4.59 -61.84 -163.93
C GLY A 240 5.07 -62.30 -162.54
N VAL A 241 4.22 -62.48 -161.52
CA VAL A 241 2.86 -63.05 -161.47
C VAL A 241 2.10 -62.49 -160.24
N PRO A 242 0.74 -62.42 -160.22
CA PRO A 242 -0.01 -61.77 -159.13
C PRO A 242 -0.50 -62.70 -157.98
N GLY A 243 -0.79 -62.09 -156.82
CA GLY A 243 -1.53 -62.66 -155.68
C GLY A 243 -0.80 -62.42 -154.34
N ARG A 244 -1.39 -61.87 -153.27
CA ARG A 244 -2.73 -62.09 -152.72
C ARG A 244 -3.09 -61.05 -151.63
N GLN A 245 -4.38 -60.72 -151.53
CA GLN A 245 -5.11 -60.27 -150.32
C GLN A 245 -5.14 -61.38 -149.24
N PRO A 246 -5.68 -61.22 -147.99
CA PRO A 246 -6.69 -60.26 -147.51
C PRO A 246 -6.22 -59.51 -146.22
N CYS A 247 -7.00 -59.01 -145.25
CA CYS A 247 -8.44 -59.02 -144.92
C CYS A 247 -8.85 -57.76 -144.11
N VAL A 248 -10.15 -57.57 -143.86
CA VAL A 248 -10.75 -56.61 -142.91
C VAL A 248 -11.43 -57.39 -141.77
N GLY A 249 -11.51 -56.82 -140.56
CA GLY A 249 -12.30 -57.34 -139.44
C GLY A 249 -12.71 -56.21 -138.46
N PRO A 250 -14.02 -56.00 -138.16
CA PRO A 250 -14.49 -54.88 -137.35
C PRO A 250 -15.01 -55.25 -135.95
N GLY A 251 -14.79 -54.34 -134.98
CA GLY A 251 -15.71 -53.93 -133.91
C GLY A 251 -16.18 -54.93 -132.83
N ALA A 252 -15.91 -54.60 -131.56
CA ALA A 252 -16.80 -54.87 -130.41
C ALA A 252 -16.46 -53.92 -129.25
N ASP A 253 -17.45 -53.64 -128.40
CA ASP A 253 -17.44 -52.60 -127.36
C ASP A 253 -17.11 -53.11 -125.95
N CYS A 254 -16.91 -52.13 -125.04
CA CYS A 254 -17.05 -52.14 -123.57
C CYS A 254 -16.04 -52.85 -122.63
N GLY A 255 -15.50 -52.06 -121.68
CA GLY A 255 -15.40 -52.45 -120.26
C GLY A 255 -14.01 -52.54 -119.60
N GLY A 256 -13.68 -51.57 -118.72
CA GLY A 256 -12.92 -51.86 -117.47
C GLY A 256 -11.48 -51.34 -117.31
N SER A 257 -11.34 -50.41 -116.36
CA SER A 257 -10.22 -50.00 -115.48
C SER A 257 -8.75 -50.49 -115.62
N ASP A 258 -7.85 -49.56 -115.28
CA ASP A 258 -6.49 -49.71 -114.70
C ASP A 258 -5.47 -50.69 -115.30
N SER A 259 -4.45 -50.12 -115.95
CA SER A 259 -3.07 -50.06 -115.40
C SER A 259 -2.11 -49.42 -116.42
N GLY A 260 -1.05 -48.76 -115.93
CA GLY A 260 -0.14 -48.02 -116.81
C GLY A 260 0.94 -48.88 -117.46
N THR A 261 1.46 -48.47 -118.62
CA THR A 261 2.84 -48.79 -118.99
C THR A 261 3.43 -47.78 -119.97
N SER A 262 4.75 -47.63 -119.88
CA SER A 262 5.62 -46.89 -120.80
C SER A 262 5.66 -47.49 -122.21
N THR A 263 5.84 -46.64 -123.23
CA THR A 263 6.58 -47.04 -124.44
C THR A 263 7.44 -45.90 -124.99
N GLN A 264 8.75 -46.14 -125.06
CA GLN A 264 9.60 -45.50 -126.07
C GLN A 264 9.15 -45.96 -127.46
N THR A 265 9.15 -45.07 -128.44
CA THR A 265 9.14 -45.47 -129.86
C THR A 265 10.07 -44.58 -130.68
N GLN A 266 11.37 -44.89 -130.63
CA GLN A 266 12.14 -44.82 -131.87
C GLN A 266 11.68 -46.00 -132.72
N ASN A 267 11.04 -45.75 -133.85
CA ASN A 267 10.77 -46.80 -134.82
C ASN A 267 11.40 -46.42 -136.17
N SER A 268 12.48 -47.13 -136.50
CA SER A 268 13.25 -46.96 -137.72
C SER A 268 12.42 -47.33 -138.95
N SER A 269 12.12 -46.36 -139.80
CA SER A 269 11.55 -46.62 -141.13
C SER A 269 12.60 -47.26 -142.05
N PRO A 270 12.35 -48.43 -142.65
CA PRO A 270 13.30 -49.08 -143.55
C PRO A 270 13.34 -48.35 -144.91
N ALA A 271 14.46 -47.70 -145.20
CA ALA A 271 14.66 -46.98 -146.45
C ALA A 271 14.78 -47.95 -147.64
N PHE A 272 13.66 -48.16 -148.32
CA PHE A 272 13.53 -48.71 -149.67
C PHE A 272 14.69 -48.28 -150.59
N ARG A 273 15.53 -49.23 -151.02
CA ARG A 273 16.40 -49.00 -152.18
C ARG A 273 15.64 -49.35 -153.46
N ALA A 274 15.31 -48.32 -154.25
CA ALA A 274 14.75 -48.50 -155.58
C ALA A 274 15.78 -49.15 -156.52
N ALA A 275 15.41 -50.27 -157.13
CA ALA A 275 16.25 -50.99 -158.09
C ALA A 275 16.18 -50.35 -159.48
N THR A 276 16.79 -49.17 -159.63
CA THR A 276 16.96 -48.53 -160.95
C THR A 276 18.31 -48.91 -161.55
N ASN A 277 18.32 -49.45 -162.77
CA ASN A 277 19.57 -49.86 -163.46
C ASN A 277 20.53 -48.69 -163.78
N ASN A 278 20.12 -47.44 -163.52
CA ASN A 278 21.00 -46.27 -163.53
C ASN A 278 21.23 -45.79 -162.07
N PRO A 279 22.46 -45.85 -161.52
CA PRO A 279 22.74 -45.56 -160.11
C PRO A 279 22.59 -44.07 -159.76
N ASP A 280 22.78 -43.18 -160.73
CA ASP A 280 22.82 -41.74 -160.52
C ASP A 280 21.41 -41.15 -160.26
N MET A 281 20.37 -41.83 -160.75
CA MET A 281 18.96 -41.44 -160.51
C MET A 281 18.48 -41.81 -159.09
N ALA A 282 18.91 -42.96 -158.55
CA ALA A 282 18.48 -43.46 -157.23
C ALA A 282 18.95 -42.57 -156.06
N ALA A 283 20.11 -41.92 -156.18
CA ALA A 283 20.67 -41.06 -155.13
C ALA A 283 19.81 -39.82 -154.88
N ALA A 284 19.30 -39.18 -155.95
CA ALA A 284 18.54 -37.94 -155.85
C ALA A 284 17.16 -38.13 -155.19
N ILE A 285 16.53 -39.29 -155.40
CA ILE A 285 15.22 -39.63 -154.82
C ILE A 285 15.30 -39.75 -153.29
N ASN A 286 16.35 -40.37 -152.76
CA ASN A 286 16.50 -40.56 -151.31
C ASN A 286 16.67 -39.24 -150.54
N LYS A 287 17.26 -38.22 -151.17
CA LYS A 287 17.37 -36.88 -150.60
C LYS A 287 16.02 -36.15 -150.56
N ALA A 288 15.11 -36.44 -151.48
CA ALA A 288 13.80 -35.78 -151.56
C ALA A 288 12.89 -36.15 -150.37
N LEU A 289 12.86 -37.44 -150.00
CA LEU A 289 12.03 -37.95 -148.91
C LEU A 289 12.33 -37.28 -147.56
N ARG A 290 13.62 -37.15 -147.19
CA ARG A 290 14.04 -36.61 -145.88
C ARG A 290 13.62 -35.16 -145.63
N GLN A 291 13.45 -34.36 -146.67
CA GLN A 291 13.11 -32.94 -146.52
C GLN A 291 11.67 -32.75 -146.01
N VAL A 292 10.78 -33.70 -146.31
CA VAL A 292 9.36 -33.63 -145.98
C VAL A 292 9.12 -33.86 -144.47
N ASP A 293 9.85 -34.80 -143.88
CA ASP A 293 9.74 -35.13 -142.44
C ASP A 293 10.10 -33.94 -141.53
N LEU A 294 11.05 -33.09 -141.94
CA LEU A 294 11.47 -31.92 -141.17
C LEU A 294 10.34 -30.88 -141.06
N ILE A 295 9.69 -30.58 -142.19
CA ILE A 295 8.61 -29.59 -142.31
C ILE A 295 7.41 -30.01 -141.43
N ARG A 296 7.05 -31.29 -141.45
CA ARG A 296 5.94 -31.84 -140.66
C ARG A 296 6.13 -31.67 -139.15
N ASN A 297 7.36 -31.83 -138.66
CA ASN A 297 7.67 -31.68 -137.23
C ASN A 297 7.60 -30.22 -136.74
N GLY A 298 7.85 -29.23 -137.61
CA GLY A 298 7.74 -27.81 -137.28
C GLY A 298 6.31 -27.39 -136.94
N GLN A 299 5.33 -27.80 -137.76
CA GLN A 299 3.91 -27.49 -137.56
C GLN A 299 3.38 -27.97 -136.19
N GLN A 300 3.85 -29.13 -135.71
CA GLN A 300 3.44 -29.70 -134.42
C GLN A 300 3.82 -28.81 -133.23
N ARG A 301 4.98 -28.11 -133.27
CA ARG A 301 5.44 -27.23 -132.18
C ARG A 301 4.60 -25.97 -132.04
N LEU A 302 4.23 -25.35 -133.16
CA LEU A 302 3.41 -24.13 -133.19
C LEU A 302 2.07 -24.32 -132.47
N LEU A 303 1.42 -25.47 -132.67
CA LEU A 303 0.14 -25.80 -132.03
C LEU A 303 0.26 -25.90 -130.49
N THR A 304 1.40 -26.36 -129.96
CA THR A 304 1.65 -26.46 -128.53
C THR A 304 1.83 -25.09 -127.88
N LEU A 305 2.61 -24.19 -128.50
CA LEU A 305 2.81 -22.82 -128.02
C LEU A 305 1.47 -22.05 -127.99
N TRP A 306 0.64 -22.23 -129.02
CA TRP A 306 -0.69 -21.63 -129.09
C TRP A 306 -1.59 -22.02 -127.90
N GLN A 307 -1.59 -23.30 -127.49
CA GLN A 307 -2.39 -23.77 -126.35
C GLN A 307 -2.00 -23.08 -125.04
N HIS A 308 -0.70 -22.92 -124.78
CA HIS A 308 -0.23 -22.31 -123.53
C HIS A 308 -0.62 -20.83 -123.40
N LYS A 309 -0.46 -20.05 -124.47
CA LYS A 309 -0.82 -18.61 -124.47
C LYS A 309 -2.34 -18.40 -124.31
N LYS A 310 -3.16 -19.27 -124.89
CA LYS A 310 -4.63 -19.22 -124.73
C LYS A 310 -5.04 -19.26 -123.26
N SER A 311 -4.49 -20.22 -122.49
CA SER A 311 -4.82 -20.39 -121.08
C SER A 311 -4.56 -19.16 -120.21
N LYS A 312 -3.61 -18.30 -120.56
CA LYS A 312 -3.33 -17.06 -119.80
C LYS A 312 -4.28 -15.92 -120.17
N LEU A 313 -4.72 -15.84 -121.42
CA LEU A 313 -5.71 -14.87 -121.87
C LEU A 313 -7.10 -15.17 -121.28
N ASP A 314 -7.48 -16.46 -121.21
CA ASP A 314 -8.71 -16.90 -120.53
C ASP A 314 -8.73 -16.48 -119.04
N GLN A 315 -7.59 -16.57 -118.34
CA GLN A 315 -7.45 -16.05 -116.97
C GLN A 315 -7.56 -14.52 -116.91
N CYS A 316 -6.93 -13.79 -117.83
CA CYS A 316 -7.00 -12.32 -117.84
C CYS A 316 -8.46 -11.81 -117.90
N PHE A 317 -9.31 -12.46 -118.69
CA PHE A 317 -10.74 -12.18 -118.75
C PHE A 317 -11.48 -12.47 -117.43
N GLN A 318 -11.16 -13.58 -116.75
CA GLN A 318 -11.78 -13.96 -115.47
C GLN A 318 -11.48 -12.94 -114.35
N TRP A 319 -10.25 -12.43 -114.28
CA TRP A 319 -9.88 -11.38 -113.31
C TRP A 319 -10.74 -10.12 -113.45
N ARG A 320 -10.86 -9.59 -114.67
CA ARG A 320 -11.58 -8.33 -114.92
C ARG A 320 -13.08 -8.43 -114.66
N LEU A 321 -13.67 -9.61 -114.88
CA LEU A 321 -15.08 -9.86 -114.55
C LEU A 321 -15.32 -9.86 -113.03
N PHE A 322 -14.43 -10.51 -112.27
CA PHE A 322 -14.48 -10.53 -110.81
C PHE A 322 -14.30 -9.12 -110.20
N GLU A 323 -13.35 -8.34 -110.72
CA GLU A 323 -13.08 -6.96 -110.30
C GLU A 323 -14.34 -6.07 -110.43
N GLN A 324 -15.02 -6.13 -111.59
CA GLN A 324 -16.25 -5.38 -111.85
C GLN A 324 -17.42 -5.77 -110.92
N ASP A 325 -17.56 -7.05 -110.56
CA ASP A 325 -18.65 -7.48 -109.68
C ASP A 325 -18.41 -7.06 -108.21
N CYS A 326 -17.15 -6.94 -107.77
CA CYS A 326 -16.83 -6.34 -106.48
C CYS A 326 -17.19 -4.85 -106.39
N GLU A 327 -16.92 -4.05 -107.44
CA GLU A 327 -17.19 -2.61 -107.44
C GLU A 327 -18.68 -2.30 -107.25
N LYS A 328 -19.56 -2.95 -108.03
CA LYS A 328 -21.03 -2.81 -107.91
C LYS A 328 -21.54 -3.05 -106.49
N MET A 329 -20.87 -3.93 -105.75
CA MET A 329 -21.27 -4.33 -104.41
C MET A 329 -20.76 -3.33 -103.34
N PHE A 330 -19.60 -2.70 -103.54
CA PHE A 330 -19.18 -1.58 -102.69
C PHE A 330 -20.15 -0.39 -102.80
N ASP A 331 -20.54 -0.01 -104.03
CA ASP A 331 -21.48 1.09 -104.26
C ASP A 331 -22.83 0.87 -103.54
N TRP A 332 -23.36 -0.35 -103.62
CA TRP A 332 -24.64 -0.70 -102.97
C TRP A 332 -24.54 -0.65 -101.43
N ILE A 333 -23.47 -1.18 -100.83
CA ILE A 333 -23.30 -1.20 -99.37
C ILE A 333 -23.17 0.25 -98.84
N LEU A 334 -22.38 1.08 -99.51
CA LEU A 334 -22.13 2.46 -99.07
C LEU A 334 -23.40 3.32 -99.17
N HIS A 335 -24.19 3.19 -100.24
CA HIS A 335 -25.47 3.89 -100.37
C HIS A 335 -26.48 3.53 -99.26
N ASN A 336 -26.63 2.24 -98.93
CA ASN A 336 -27.57 1.81 -97.90
C ASN A 336 -27.10 2.17 -96.47
N ARG A 337 -25.78 2.24 -96.23
CA ARG A 337 -25.22 2.78 -94.99
C ARG A 337 -25.62 4.23 -94.77
N ASP A 338 -25.50 5.08 -95.79
CA ASP A 338 -25.83 6.50 -95.67
C ASP A 338 -27.33 6.72 -95.37
N VAL A 339 -28.23 5.93 -95.99
CA VAL A 339 -29.67 5.96 -95.70
C VAL A 339 -29.97 5.57 -94.25
N PHE A 340 -29.32 4.51 -93.75
CA PHE A 340 -29.45 4.07 -92.36
C PHE A 340 -28.98 5.15 -91.37
N GLN A 341 -27.86 5.84 -91.63
CA GLN A 341 -27.28 6.85 -90.73
C GLN A 341 -28.14 8.13 -90.56
N MET A 342 -29.26 8.29 -91.29
CA MET A 342 -30.12 9.47 -91.17
C MET A 342 -31.07 9.46 -89.96
N SER A 343 -31.46 8.29 -89.44
CA SER A 343 -32.41 8.17 -88.31
C SER A 343 -32.01 7.14 -87.25
N TYR A 344 -30.76 6.64 -87.30
CA TYR A 344 -30.35 5.47 -86.54
C TYR A 344 -30.36 5.63 -85.00
N VAL A 345 -30.41 6.86 -84.47
CA VAL A 345 -30.53 7.16 -83.03
C VAL A 345 -31.96 7.49 -82.58
N GLU A 346 -32.93 7.56 -83.48
CA GLU A 346 -34.32 7.76 -83.11
C GLU A 346 -34.87 6.54 -82.37
N ILE A 347 -35.34 6.73 -81.13
CA ILE A 347 -35.88 5.66 -80.27
C ILE A 347 -37.38 5.78 -79.95
N GLY A 348 -38.01 6.92 -80.28
CA GLY A 348 -39.39 7.23 -79.92
C GLY A 348 -39.56 7.88 -78.54
N HIS A 349 -40.73 8.50 -78.30
CA HIS A 349 -41.01 9.32 -77.11
C HIS A 349 -42.22 8.81 -76.27
N ASN A 350 -42.73 7.62 -76.61
CA ASN A 350 -43.77 6.88 -75.89
C ASN A 350 -43.78 5.43 -76.43
N TYR A 351 -44.53 4.54 -75.79
CA TYR A 351 -44.58 3.12 -76.16
C TYR A 351 -44.98 2.90 -77.63
N SER A 352 -45.99 3.63 -78.12
CA SER A 352 -46.53 3.49 -79.48
C SER A 352 -45.49 3.88 -80.55
N VAL A 353 -44.82 5.02 -80.39
CA VAL A 353 -43.84 5.53 -81.35
C VAL A 353 -42.57 4.68 -81.35
N ALA A 354 -42.08 4.26 -80.17
CA ALA A 354 -40.96 3.33 -80.06
C ALA A 354 -41.26 2.01 -80.80
N LYS A 355 -42.51 1.53 -80.71
CA LYS A 355 -42.94 0.29 -81.37
C LYS A 355 -43.03 0.44 -82.90
N SER A 356 -43.51 1.58 -83.40
CA SER A 356 -43.53 1.87 -84.84
C SER A 356 -42.12 1.89 -85.43
N LEU A 357 -41.18 2.59 -84.79
CA LEU A 357 -39.77 2.64 -85.22
C LEU A 357 -39.11 1.26 -85.24
N GLN A 358 -39.40 0.42 -84.24
CA GLN A 358 -38.95 -0.98 -84.20
C GLN A 358 -39.42 -1.76 -85.45
N ASP A 359 -40.70 -1.66 -85.79
CA ASP A 359 -41.31 -2.43 -86.90
C ASP A 359 -40.90 -1.90 -88.29
N GLU A 360 -40.53 -0.63 -88.40
CA GLU A 360 -39.93 -0.05 -89.61
C GLU A 360 -38.48 -0.48 -89.79
N HIS A 361 -37.65 -0.36 -88.74
CA HIS A 361 -36.26 -0.81 -88.76
C HIS A 361 -36.14 -2.31 -89.07
N GLN A 362 -37.01 -3.14 -88.48
CA GLN A 362 -37.02 -4.59 -88.74
C GLN A 362 -37.22 -4.92 -90.23
N LYS A 363 -38.08 -4.18 -90.94
CA LYS A 363 -38.30 -4.35 -92.39
C LYS A 363 -37.06 -3.95 -93.19
N PHE A 364 -36.43 -2.82 -92.83
CA PHE A 364 -35.22 -2.34 -93.47
C PHE A 364 -34.04 -3.30 -93.29
N ALA A 365 -33.80 -3.76 -92.05
CA ALA A 365 -32.72 -4.70 -91.75
C ALA A 365 -32.86 -6.02 -92.52
N VAL A 366 -34.07 -6.61 -92.57
CA VAL A 366 -34.33 -7.83 -93.36
C VAL A 366 -34.13 -7.59 -94.85
N ALA A 367 -34.57 -6.45 -95.39
CA ALA A 367 -34.36 -6.09 -96.79
C ALA A 367 -32.87 -5.98 -97.14
N SER A 368 -32.07 -5.34 -96.27
CA SER A 368 -30.62 -5.22 -96.44
C SER A 368 -29.91 -6.58 -96.37
N MET A 369 -30.24 -7.42 -95.38
CA MET A 369 -29.57 -8.71 -95.17
C MET A 369 -29.68 -9.67 -96.35
N ASN A 370 -30.71 -9.56 -97.20
CA ASN A 370 -30.85 -10.38 -98.41
C ASN A 370 -29.71 -10.21 -99.42
N VAL A 371 -28.94 -9.12 -99.38
CA VAL A 371 -27.81 -8.88 -100.31
C VAL A 371 -26.54 -9.64 -99.91
N SER A 372 -26.45 -10.16 -98.68
CA SER A 372 -25.38 -11.09 -98.24
C SER A 372 -25.14 -12.22 -99.24
N VAL A 373 -26.21 -12.83 -99.76
CA VAL A 373 -26.17 -13.93 -100.74
C VAL A 373 -25.40 -13.57 -102.02
N ASN A 374 -25.47 -12.30 -102.45
CA ASN A 374 -24.72 -11.83 -103.62
C ASN A 374 -23.24 -11.61 -103.28
N ILE A 375 -22.94 -11.10 -102.08
CA ILE A 375 -21.57 -10.91 -101.57
C ILE A 375 -20.88 -12.27 -101.42
N ASP A 376 -21.51 -13.23 -100.74
CA ASP A 376 -21.00 -14.59 -100.56
C ASP A 376 -20.73 -15.29 -101.90
N ARG A 377 -21.60 -15.08 -102.89
CA ARG A 377 -21.40 -15.61 -104.25
C ARG A 377 -20.16 -15.03 -104.93
N ILE A 378 -19.88 -13.74 -104.77
CA ILE A 378 -18.68 -13.08 -105.30
C ILE A 378 -17.43 -13.59 -104.56
N LEU A 379 -17.48 -13.72 -103.23
CA LEU A 379 -16.39 -14.30 -102.43
C LEU A 379 -16.10 -15.76 -102.82
N ALA A 380 -17.13 -16.56 -103.13
CA ALA A 380 -16.97 -17.93 -103.63
C ALA A 380 -16.42 -18.01 -105.07
N VAL A 381 -16.58 -16.97 -105.89
CA VAL A 381 -15.85 -16.84 -107.16
C VAL A 381 -14.38 -16.51 -106.89
N ALA A 382 -14.09 -15.58 -105.98
CA ALA A 382 -12.73 -15.21 -105.59
C ALA A 382 -11.90 -16.44 -105.15
N SER A 383 -12.45 -17.25 -104.25
CA SER A 383 -11.78 -18.45 -103.71
C SER A 383 -11.44 -19.45 -104.80
N ARG A 384 -12.38 -19.77 -105.71
CA ARG A 384 -12.14 -20.71 -106.82
C ARG A 384 -11.10 -20.22 -107.82
N LEU A 385 -11.03 -18.92 -108.08
CA LEU A 385 -9.98 -18.34 -108.92
C LEU A 385 -8.60 -18.41 -108.23
N ILE A 386 -8.54 -18.23 -106.91
CA ILE A 386 -7.28 -18.39 -106.16
C ILE A 386 -6.79 -19.85 -106.19
N GLU A 387 -7.70 -20.81 -105.99
CA GLU A 387 -7.40 -22.25 -105.97
C GLU A 387 -6.92 -22.78 -107.33
N SER A 388 -7.41 -22.24 -108.44
CA SER A 388 -7.04 -22.67 -109.80
C SER A 388 -5.66 -22.20 -110.29
N GLN A 389 -4.79 -21.72 -109.38
CA GLN A 389 -3.48 -21.13 -109.67
C GLN A 389 -3.53 -20.00 -110.70
N HIS A 390 -4.57 -19.17 -110.64
CA HIS A 390 -4.76 -18.02 -111.49
C HIS A 390 -3.64 -16.98 -111.27
N TYR A 391 -3.06 -16.43 -112.35
CA TYR A 391 -1.87 -15.55 -112.24
C TYR A 391 -2.07 -14.34 -111.31
N ALA A 392 -3.29 -13.78 -111.27
CA ALA A 392 -3.69 -12.63 -110.43
C ALA A 392 -4.19 -12.96 -109.00
N ALA A 393 -4.06 -14.20 -108.52
CA ALA A 393 -4.69 -14.69 -107.27
C ALA A 393 -4.50 -13.78 -106.03
N GLN A 394 -3.33 -13.16 -105.85
CA GLN A 394 -3.07 -12.29 -104.70
C GLN A 394 -3.91 -10.99 -104.72
N HIS A 395 -4.23 -10.46 -105.90
CA HIS A 395 -5.07 -9.26 -106.05
C HIS A 395 -6.55 -9.61 -105.79
N ILE A 396 -7.01 -10.75 -106.32
CA ILE A 396 -8.33 -11.35 -106.05
C ILE A 396 -8.58 -11.46 -104.54
N LYS A 397 -7.63 -12.06 -103.81
CA LYS A 397 -7.74 -12.24 -102.35
C LYS A 397 -7.89 -10.91 -101.59
N THR A 398 -7.16 -9.88 -102.02
CA THR A 398 -7.14 -8.57 -101.37
C THR A 398 -8.48 -7.84 -101.56
N LEU A 399 -9.03 -7.85 -102.78
CA LEU A 399 -10.30 -7.20 -103.09
C LEU A 399 -11.49 -7.90 -102.41
N ALA A 400 -11.51 -9.25 -102.44
CA ALA A 400 -12.50 -10.06 -101.75
C ALA A 400 -12.56 -9.80 -100.23
N THR A 401 -11.39 -9.81 -99.57
CA THR A 401 -11.30 -9.55 -98.12
C THR A 401 -11.79 -8.15 -97.74
N ARG A 402 -11.63 -7.16 -98.63
CA ARG A 402 -12.13 -5.80 -98.40
C ARG A 402 -13.65 -5.73 -98.47
N LEU A 403 -14.27 -6.43 -99.43
CA LEU A 403 -15.72 -6.45 -99.60
C LEU A 403 -16.44 -7.11 -98.42
N ASP A 404 -15.92 -8.26 -97.95
CA ASP A 404 -16.43 -8.99 -96.79
C ASP A 404 -16.47 -8.14 -95.51
N ARG A 405 -15.42 -7.34 -95.26
CA ARG A 405 -15.35 -6.44 -94.09
C ARG A 405 -16.39 -5.32 -94.17
N THR A 406 -16.44 -4.59 -95.29
CA THR A 406 -17.37 -3.47 -95.46
C THR A 406 -18.84 -3.90 -95.32
N TRP A 407 -19.18 -5.14 -95.71
CA TRP A 407 -20.49 -5.73 -95.46
C TRP A 407 -20.76 -5.98 -93.97
N LYS A 408 -19.82 -6.65 -93.28
CA LYS A 408 -19.95 -7.00 -91.85
C LYS A 408 -20.07 -5.76 -90.95
N ASP A 409 -19.35 -4.70 -91.26
CA ASP A 409 -19.42 -3.43 -90.52
C ASP A 409 -20.82 -2.78 -90.63
N PHE A 410 -21.47 -2.86 -91.80
CA PHE A 410 -22.84 -2.38 -92.00
C PHE A 410 -23.89 -3.30 -91.34
N ALA A 411 -23.72 -4.62 -91.45
CA ALA A 411 -24.57 -5.61 -90.81
C ALA A 411 -24.63 -5.44 -89.28
N ALA A 412 -23.48 -5.20 -88.63
CA ALA A 412 -23.41 -4.97 -87.19
C ALA A 412 -24.24 -3.74 -86.74
N GLY A 413 -24.23 -2.65 -87.49
CA GLY A 413 -25.06 -1.47 -87.19
C GLY A 413 -26.57 -1.75 -87.22
N LEU A 414 -27.03 -2.65 -88.10
CA LEU A 414 -28.44 -3.05 -88.19
C LEU A 414 -28.87 -3.87 -86.96
N ASP A 415 -28.02 -4.78 -86.48
CA ASP A 415 -28.31 -5.61 -85.31
C ASP A 415 -28.35 -4.76 -84.02
N GLU A 416 -27.41 -3.82 -83.85
CA GLU A 416 -27.38 -2.92 -82.70
C GLU A 416 -28.62 -2.02 -82.61
N ARG A 417 -29.11 -1.47 -83.73
CA ARG A 417 -30.34 -0.66 -83.73
C ARG A 417 -31.58 -1.50 -83.42
N THR A 418 -31.57 -2.78 -83.75
CA THR A 418 -32.63 -3.73 -83.37
C THR A 418 -32.70 -3.89 -81.85
N ALA A 419 -31.55 -4.00 -81.18
CA ALA A 419 -31.46 -4.10 -79.72
C ALA A 419 -31.90 -2.80 -79.01
N VAL A 420 -31.49 -1.63 -79.50
CA VAL A 420 -31.90 -0.32 -78.95
C VAL A 420 -33.43 -0.14 -79.02
N LEU A 421 -34.04 -0.44 -80.17
CA LEU A 421 -35.48 -0.27 -80.34
C LEU A 421 -36.31 -1.26 -79.50
N GLN A 422 -35.83 -2.51 -79.33
CA GLN A 422 -36.42 -3.47 -78.39
C GLN A 422 -36.44 -2.94 -76.94
N LEU A 423 -35.31 -2.37 -76.48
CA LEU A 423 -35.20 -1.79 -75.13
C LEU A 423 -36.04 -0.52 -74.98
N SER A 424 -36.18 0.29 -76.05
CA SER A 424 -37.03 1.49 -76.04
C SER A 424 -38.50 1.15 -75.82
N VAL A 425 -39.02 0.16 -76.54
CA VAL A 425 -40.40 -0.32 -76.37
C VAL A 425 -40.64 -0.80 -74.93
N LEU A 426 -39.72 -1.59 -74.37
CA LEU A 426 -39.84 -2.11 -73.01
C LEU A 426 -39.81 -1.01 -71.94
N PHE A 427 -38.89 -0.04 -72.07
CA PHE A 427 -38.77 1.08 -71.14
C PHE A 427 -40.04 1.93 -71.09
N HIS A 428 -40.53 2.39 -72.25
CA HIS A 428 -41.72 3.25 -72.30
C HIS A 428 -42.97 2.52 -71.79
N HIS A 429 -43.12 1.23 -72.10
CA HIS A 429 -44.23 0.42 -71.57
C HIS A 429 -44.24 0.39 -70.02
N LYS A 430 -43.07 0.17 -69.41
CA LYS A 430 -42.92 0.13 -67.96
C LYS A 430 -43.09 1.51 -67.32
N ALA A 431 -42.62 2.57 -67.96
CA ALA A 431 -42.79 3.94 -67.50
C ALA A 431 -44.27 4.35 -67.45
N GLU A 432 -45.04 4.04 -68.50
CA GLU A 432 -46.48 4.30 -68.57
C GLU A 432 -47.25 3.49 -67.50
N GLN A 433 -46.91 2.20 -67.30
CA GLN A 433 -47.48 1.37 -66.23
C GLN A 433 -47.27 1.98 -64.84
N TYR A 434 -46.05 2.44 -64.54
CA TYR A 434 -45.74 3.06 -63.25
C TYR A 434 -46.60 4.31 -63.00
N CYS A 435 -46.65 5.23 -63.97
CA CYS A 435 -47.42 6.47 -63.85
C CYS A 435 -48.92 6.22 -63.62
N ASN A 436 -49.51 5.20 -64.26
CA ASN A 436 -50.91 4.83 -64.07
C ASN A 436 -51.21 4.30 -62.65
N SER A 437 -50.23 3.69 -61.97
CA SER A 437 -50.40 3.15 -60.61
C SER A 437 -50.28 4.19 -59.49
N VAL A 438 -49.66 5.35 -59.74
CA VAL A 438 -49.38 6.37 -58.71
C VAL A 438 -50.64 6.81 -57.96
N VAL A 439 -51.76 7.02 -58.65
CA VAL A 439 -53.00 7.52 -58.05
C VAL A 439 -53.61 6.50 -57.08
N SER A 440 -53.60 5.21 -57.43
CA SER A 440 -54.16 4.16 -56.57
C SER A 440 -53.30 3.91 -55.33
N TRP A 441 -51.96 3.94 -55.46
CA TRP A 441 -51.05 3.86 -54.32
C TRP A 441 -51.20 5.05 -53.37
N ALA A 442 -51.36 6.27 -53.90
CA ALA A 442 -51.58 7.47 -53.08
C ALA A 442 -52.85 7.40 -52.22
N ALA A 443 -53.92 6.79 -52.75
CA ALA A 443 -55.17 6.54 -52.03
C ALA A 443 -55.03 5.40 -51.01
N ALA A 444 -54.33 4.32 -51.38
CA ALA A 444 -54.08 3.19 -50.47
C ALA A 444 -53.27 3.60 -49.23
N CYS A 445 -52.32 4.53 -49.35
CA CYS A 445 -51.61 5.13 -48.21
C CYS A 445 -52.50 5.89 -47.22
N GLN A 446 -53.79 6.13 -47.53
CA GLN A 446 -54.73 6.87 -46.68
C GLN A 446 -55.96 6.03 -46.29
N ALA A 447 -55.99 4.73 -46.64
CA ALA A 447 -57.16 3.87 -46.41
C ALA A 447 -57.46 3.58 -44.92
N SER A 448 -56.47 3.75 -44.04
CA SER A 448 -56.57 3.49 -42.59
C SER A 448 -57.11 4.69 -41.78
N GLN A 449 -58.03 5.46 -42.36
CA GLN A 449 -58.67 6.62 -41.71
C GLN A 449 -60.19 6.39 -41.55
N PRO A 450 -60.74 6.36 -40.32
CA PRO A 450 -60.07 6.49 -39.01
C PRO A 450 -59.23 5.26 -38.62
N LEU A 451 -58.32 5.45 -37.66
CA LEU A 451 -57.44 4.40 -37.15
C LEU A 451 -58.23 3.33 -36.38
N PRO A 452 -57.87 2.03 -36.46
CA PRO A 452 -58.44 1.01 -35.59
C PRO A 452 -58.12 1.25 -34.11
N SER A 453 -59.03 0.86 -33.22
CA SER A 453 -58.93 1.10 -31.77
C SER A 453 -58.44 -0.13 -30.98
N ASP A 454 -58.49 -1.31 -31.58
CA ASP A 454 -57.96 -2.56 -31.04
C ASP A 454 -56.58 -2.91 -31.64
N ILE A 455 -55.75 -3.58 -30.81
CA ILE A 455 -54.38 -3.97 -31.13
C ILE A 455 -54.32 -4.85 -32.39
N GLN A 456 -55.21 -5.83 -32.53
CA GLN A 456 -55.18 -6.83 -33.59
C GLN A 456 -55.49 -6.23 -34.98
N SER A 457 -56.39 -5.25 -35.04
CA SER A 457 -56.69 -4.50 -36.25
C SER A 457 -55.58 -3.51 -36.62
N LEU A 458 -54.92 -2.88 -35.64
CA LEU A 458 -53.75 -2.02 -35.85
C LEU A 458 -52.57 -2.80 -36.47
N GLU A 459 -52.21 -3.96 -35.92
CA GLU A 459 -51.18 -4.85 -36.48
C GLU A 459 -51.49 -5.28 -37.92
N THR A 460 -52.78 -5.48 -38.22
CA THR A 460 -53.23 -5.89 -39.55
C THR A 460 -53.12 -4.73 -40.56
N ALA A 461 -53.51 -3.52 -40.16
CA ALA A 461 -53.32 -2.30 -40.96
C ALA A 461 -51.83 -2.00 -41.24
N ILE A 462 -50.95 -2.20 -40.25
CA ILE A 462 -49.49 -2.06 -40.41
C ILE A 462 -48.96 -3.04 -41.47
N ARG A 463 -49.36 -4.31 -41.43
CA ARG A 463 -48.93 -5.32 -42.42
C ARG A 463 -49.39 -4.98 -43.85
N THR A 464 -50.64 -4.53 -44.02
CA THR A 464 -51.13 -4.12 -45.34
C THR A 464 -50.40 -2.87 -45.86
N HIS A 465 -50.07 -1.93 -44.98
CA HIS A 465 -49.33 -0.72 -45.34
C HIS A 465 -47.89 -1.03 -45.75
N GLN A 466 -47.23 -1.98 -45.09
CA GLN A 466 -45.88 -2.42 -45.46
C GLN A 466 -45.83 -3.03 -46.87
N SER A 467 -46.77 -3.91 -47.21
CA SER A 467 -46.84 -4.56 -48.53
C SER A 467 -47.06 -3.56 -49.69
N LEU A 468 -47.78 -2.46 -49.44
CA LEU A 468 -47.99 -1.38 -50.41
C LEU A 468 -46.67 -0.72 -50.87
N TYR A 469 -45.76 -0.46 -49.93
CA TYR A 469 -44.46 0.15 -50.22
C TYR A 469 -43.55 -0.79 -51.03
N GLU A 470 -43.55 -2.08 -50.72
CA GLU A 470 -42.79 -3.10 -51.47
C GLU A 470 -43.21 -3.15 -52.95
N ALA A 471 -44.52 -3.09 -53.23
CA ALA A 471 -45.06 -3.03 -54.59
C ALA A 471 -44.63 -1.75 -55.34
N MET A 472 -44.65 -0.59 -54.67
CA MET A 472 -44.16 0.68 -55.24
C MET A 472 -42.67 0.62 -55.60
N CYS A 473 -41.82 0.08 -54.71
CA CYS A 473 -40.38 -0.03 -54.92
C CYS A 473 -40.02 -1.02 -56.04
N GLN A 474 -40.74 -2.15 -56.15
CA GLN A 474 -40.55 -3.10 -57.24
C GLN A 474 -40.81 -2.45 -58.60
N ALA A 475 -41.97 -1.78 -58.75
CA ALA A 475 -42.34 -1.13 -60.01
C ALA A 475 -41.35 -0.01 -60.41
N TYR A 476 -40.88 0.79 -59.44
CA TYR A 476 -39.84 1.80 -59.67
C TYR A 476 -38.53 1.19 -60.18
N THR A 477 -38.12 0.07 -59.56
CA THR A 477 -36.88 -0.65 -59.91
C THR A 477 -36.92 -1.23 -61.33
N GLU A 478 -38.08 -1.71 -61.79
CA GLU A 478 -38.24 -2.22 -63.16
C GLU A 478 -38.04 -1.12 -64.22
N VAL A 479 -38.65 0.06 -64.02
CA VAL A 479 -38.46 1.22 -64.91
C VAL A 479 -37.00 1.67 -64.92
N HIS A 480 -36.40 1.84 -63.73
CA HIS A 480 -35.01 2.31 -63.61
C HIS A 480 -33.98 1.30 -64.17
N SER A 481 -34.26 0.00 -64.08
CA SER A 481 -33.41 -1.05 -64.68
C SER A 481 -33.49 -1.03 -66.22
N THR A 482 -34.69 -0.90 -66.78
CA THR A 482 -34.91 -0.90 -68.23
C THR A 482 -34.36 0.37 -68.89
N SER A 483 -34.51 1.53 -68.25
CA SER A 483 -33.95 2.79 -68.75
C SER A 483 -32.41 2.78 -68.81
N LYS A 484 -31.74 2.23 -67.80
CA LYS A 484 -30.28 2.10 -67.76
C LYS A 484 -29.75 1.18 -68.87
N LYS A 485 -30.45 0.09 -69.16
CA LYS A 485 -30.11 -0.82 -70.28
C LYS A 485 -30.26 -0.13 -71.63
N LEU A 486 -31.35 0.60 -71.82
CA LEU A 486 -31.60 1.38 -73.04
C LEU A 486 -30.51 2.41 -73.31
N LEU A 487 -30.13 3.22 -72.31
CA LEU A 487 -29.06 4.21 -72.42
C LEU A 487 -27.71 3.56 -72.79
N TYR A 488 -27.37 2.43 -72.17
CA TYR A 488 -26.14 1.70 -72.49
C TYR A 488 -26.13 1.16 -73.93
N GLN A 489 -27.24 0.56 -74.39
CA GLN A 489 -27.31 0.03 -75.76
C GLN A 489 -27.26 1.15 -76.81
N LEU A 490 -27.84 2.32 -76.50
CA LEU A 490 -27.80 3.49 -77.37
C LEU A 490 -26.38 4.02 -77.57
N ASP A 491 -25.57 4.08 -76.50
CA ASP A 491 -24.14 4.43 -76.59
C ASP A 491 -23.36 3.42 -77.46
N HIS A 492 -23.61 2.12 -77.26
CA HIS A 492 -22.97 1.06 -78.05
C HIS A 492 -23.30 1.16 -79.56
N LEU A 493 -24.58 1.38 -79.91
CA LEU A 493 -25.01 1.61 -81.29
C LEU A 493 -24.29 2.80 -81.94
N VAL A 494 -24.20 3.92 -81.22
CA VAL A 494 -23.52 5.14 -81.68
C VAL A 494 -22.03 4.89 -81.95
N GLN A 495 -21.37 4.08 -81.11
CA GLN A 495 -19.97 3.70 -81.30
C GLN A 495 -19.75 2.78 -82.51
N VAL A 496 -20.62 1.79 -82.74
CA VAL A 496 -20.52 0.86 -83.88
C VAL A 496 -20.71 1.58 -85.22
N CYS A 497 -21.72 2.44 -85.35
CA CYS A 497 -22.05 3.09 -86.62
C CYS A 497 -21.00 4.12 -87.09
N ASN A 498 -20.25 4.70 -86.15
CA ASN A 498 -19.29 5.78 -86.41
C ASN A 498 -17.84 5.31 -86.64
N GLN A 499 -17.59 4.01 -86.78
CA GLN A 499 -16.25 3.49 -87.07
C GLN A 499 -15.72 3.95 -88.47
N PRO A 500 -14.40 4.21 -88.59
CA PRO A 500 -13.77 4.66 -89.83
C PRO A 500 -13.76 3.56 -90.92
N PRO A 501 -13.89 3.92 -92.21
CA PRO A 501 -14.00 2.94 -93.28
C PRO A 501 -12.70 2.13 -93.53
N PRO A 502 -12.79 0.88 -94.02
CA PRO A 502 -11.61 0.05 -94.29
C PRO A 502 -10.62 0.63 -95.32
N PRO A 503 -9.30 0.36 -95.20
CA PRO A 503 -8.29 0.92 -96.09
C PRO A 503 -8.53 0.62 -97.57
N GLY A 504 -8.51 1.67 -98.40
CA GLY A 504 -8.66 1.58 -99.85
C GLY A 504 -10.10 1.49 -100.36
N VAL A 505 -11.11 1.60 -99.48
CA VAL A 505 -12.49 1.93 -99.89
C VAL A 505 -12.61 3.46 -100.03
N PRO A 506 -13.18 4.01 -101.11
CA PRO A 506 -13.42 5.45 -101.22
C PRO A 506 -14.34 5.97 -100.11
N ASP A 507 -13.89 7.02 -99.41
CA ASP A 507 -14.70 7.72 -98.42
C ASP A 507 -15.65 8.71 -99.13
N HIS A 508 -16.82 8.22 -99.57
CA HIS A 508 -17.80 9.05 -100.29
C HIS A 508 -18.31 10.26 -99.47
N ARG A 509 -18.11 10.26 -98.14
CA ARG A 509 -18.34 11.39 -97.22
C ARG A 509 -17.54 12.66 -97.58
N LYS A 510 -16.57 12.59 -98.50
CA LYS A 510 -15.79 13.74 -98.98
C LYS A 510 -16.20 14.31 -100.34
N ASN A 511 -17.01 13.60 -101.13
CA ASN A 511 -17.18 13.92 -102.56
C ASN A 511 -18.62 13.83 -103.10
N SER A 512 -19.65 13.73 -102.24
CA SER A 512 -21.03 13.92 -102.67
C SER A 512 -21.46 15.39 -102.51
N SER A 513 -21.98 16.00 -103.58
CA SER A 513 -22.52 17.37 -103.56
C SER A 513 -23.93 17.45 -102.95
N PHE A 514 -24.35 16.41 -102.23
CA PHE A 514 -25.67 16.25 -101.62
C PHE A 514 -25.51 15.69 -100.20
N ASN A 515 -25.17 16.54 -99.24
CA ASN A 515 -26.01 16.73 -98.05
C ASN A 515 -25.51 17.85 -97.13
N LYS A 516 -26.46 18.42 -96.37
CA LYS A 516 -26.30 19.65 -95.58
C LYS A 516 -25.87 19.38 -94.12
N TYR A 517 -25.26 18.23 -93.89
CA TYR A 517 -24.88 17.75 -92.55
C TYR A 517 -23.35 17.69 -92.47
N GLU A 518 -22.76 18.67 -91.78
CA GLU A 518 -21.36 18.59 -91.34
C GLU A 518 -21.16 17.36 -90.44
N ARG A 519 -19.92 16.85 -90.37
CA ARG A 519 -19.51 15.65 -89.62
C ARG A 519 -20.40 15.35 -88.40
N GLN A 520 -21.22 14.30 -88.51
CA GLN A 520 -21.98 13.77 -87.36
C GLN A 520 -21.02 13.49 -86.20
N ASN A 521 -21.35 14.03 -85.03
CA ASN A 521 -20.56 13.92 -83.81
C ASN A 521 -21.21 12.81 -82.97
N PRO A 522 -20.52 11.69 -82.67
CA PRO A 522 -21.08 10.62 -81.86
C PRO A 522 -21.69 11.10 -80.53
N ALA A 523 -21.11 12.13 -79.90
CA ALA A 523 -21.67 12.67 -78.66
C ALA A 523 -23.02 13.40 -78.85
N ALA A 524 -23.28 13.97 -80.03
CA ALA A 524 -24.57 14.58 -80.35
C ALA A 524 -25.63 13.50 -80.60
N ASP A 525 -25.29 12.50 -81.42
CA ASP A 525 -26.13 11.35 -81.76
C ASP A 525 -26.60 10.60 -80.49
N TYR A 526 -25.69 10.35 -79.52
CA TYR A 526 -26.07 9.77 -78.22
C TYR A 526 -26.99 10.70 -77.41
N SER A 527 -26.69 12.00 -77.37
CA SER A 527 -27.46 12.98 -76.60
C SER A 527 -28.91 13.11 -77.09
N GLU A 528 -29.13 13.00 -78.41
CA GLU A 528 -30.44 13.07 -79.05
C GLU A 528 -31.36 11.94 -78.55
N GLY A 529 -30.90 10.68 -78.60
CA GLY A 529 -31.69 9.55 -78.09
C GLY A 529 -31.77 9.50 -76.55
N ALA A 530 -30.71 9.90 -75.83
CA ALA A 530 -30.65 9.78 -74.37
C ALA A 530 -31.52 10.79 -73.60
N SER A 531 -31.69 12.00 -74.16
CA SER A 531 -32.34 13.13 -73.47
C SER A 531 -33.77 12.80 -73.01
N HIS A 532 -34.57 12.16 -73.88
CA HIS A 532 -35.96 11.80 -73.56
C HIS A 532 -36.05 10.76 -72.43
N VAL A 533 -35.18 9.73 -72.47
CA VAL A 533 -35.16 8.66 -71.45
C VAL A 533 -34.90 9.23 -70.06
N LEU A 534 -33.96 10.17 -69.94
CA LEU A 534 -33.62 10.82 -68.68
C LEU A 534 -34.77 11.67 -68.12
N ALA A 535 -35.52 12.39 -68.98
CA ALA A 535 -36.68 13.17 -68.57
C ALA A 535 -37.78 12.30 -67.93
N VAL A 536 -38.08 11.15 -68.52
CA VAL A 536 -39.09 10.21 -68.03
C VAL A 536 -38.68 9.56 -66.69
N ILE A 537 -37.39 9.23 -66.51
CA ILE A 537 -36.88 8.73 -65.21
C ILE A 537 -37.09 9.77 -64.10
N HIS A 538 -36.78 11.05 -64.36
CA HIS A 538 -36.93 12.12 -63.37
C HIS A 538 -38.39 12.32 -62.94
N GLN A 539 -39.34 12.24 -63.87
CA GLN A 539 -40.77 12.28 -63.55
C GLN A 539 -41.17 11.14 -62.60
N ILE A 540 -40.72 9.92 -62.90
CA ILE A 540 -41.04 8.71 -62.11
C ILE A 540 -40.42 8.75 -60.71
N LEU A 541 -39.18 9.24 -60.59
CA LEU A 541 -38.53 9.51 -59.30
C LEU A 541 -39.31 10.54 -58.45
N GLY A 542 -39.83 11.61 -59.09
CA GLY A 542 -40.66 12.61 -58.42
C GLY A 542 -41.94 12.01 -57.84
N HIS A 543 -42.65 11.18 -58.61
CA HIS A 543 -43.82 10.46 -58.13
C HIS A 543 -43.49 9.46 -57.00
N HIS A 544 -42.36 8.73 -57.09
CA HIS A 544 -41.93 7.78 -56.05
C HIS A 544 -41.74 8.45 -54.68
N ARG A 545 -40.97 9.54 -54.63
CA ARG A 545 -40.72 10.30 -53.38
C ARG A 545 -42.00 10.88 -52.76
N SER A 546 -42.95 11.31 -53.59
CA SER A 546 -44.24 11.85 -53.12
C SER A 546 -45.10 10.77 -52.44
N LEU A 547 -45.09 9.54 -52.98
CA LEU A 547 -45.78 8.39 -52.39
C LEU A 547 -45.09 7.91 -51.10
N GLU A 548 -43.77 7.82 -51.11
CA GLU A 548 -42.94 7.44 -49.95
C GLU A 548 -43.18 8.37 -48.74
N ALA A 549 -43.26 9.69 -48.96
CA ALA A 549 -43.57 10.65 -47.90
C ALA A 549 -44.96 10.42 -47.28
N LYS A 550 -46.00 10.19 -48.11
CA LYS A 550 -47.36 9.88 -47.65
C LYS A 550 -47.42 8.55 -46.89
N TRP A 551 -46.70 7.54 -47.37
CA TRP A 551 -46.58 6.25 -46.71
C TRP A 551 -45.92 6.37 -45.34
N HIS A 552 -44.82 7.12 -45.24
CA HIS A 552 -44.07 7.27 -43.99
C HIS A 552 -44.90 7.94 -42.89
N GLN A 553 -45.68 8.97 -43.25
CA GLN A 553 -46.56 9.66 -42.30
C GLN A 553 -47.61 8.70 -41.69
N GLU A 554 -48.32 7.94 -42.52
CA GLU A 554 -49.34 7.00 -42.03
C GLU A 554 -48.74 5.82 -41.25
N LYS A 555 -47.50 5.42 -41.57
CA LYS A 555 -46.76 4.39 -40.82
C LYS A 555 -46.55 4.81 -39.36
N ILE A 556 -46.09 6.04 -39.11
CA ILE A 556 -45.81 6.56 -37.77
C ILE A 556 -47.09 6.48 -36.91
N ARG A 557 -48.18 7.03 -37.44
CA ARG A 557 -49.49 7.11 -36.82
C ARG A 557 -50.04 5.75 -36.36
N LEU A 558 -49.94 4.73 -37.22
CA LEU A 558 -50.37 3.36 -36.90
C LEU A 558 -49.54 2.73 -35.76
N HIS A 559 -48.21 2.92 -35.75
CA HIS A 559 -47.35 2.32 -34.72
C HIS A 559 -47.47 3.03 -33.37
N GLN A 560 -47.63 4.35 -33.35
CA GLN A 560 -47.81 5.11 -32.10
C GLN A 560 -49.16 4.81 -31.44
N THR A 561 -50.22 4.64 -32.23
CA THR A 561 -51.55 4.22 -31.71
C THR A 561 -51.50 2.83 -31.08
N LEU A 562 -50.74 1.89 -31.67
CA LEU A 562 -50.51 0.56 -31.12
C LEU A 562 -49.74 0.62 -29.79
N ALA A 563 -48.66 1.42 -29.73
CA ALA A 563 -47.86 1.58 -28.52
C ALA A 563 -48.65 2.18 -27.34
N LEU A 564 -49.53 3.16 -27.59
CA LEU A 564 -50.45 3.71 -26.57
C LEU A 564 -51.34 2.62 -25.95
N ARG A 565 -51.91 1.75 -26.78
CA ARG A 565 -52.85 0.70 -26.34
C ARG A 565 -52.17 -0.42 -25.55
N LEU A 566 -50.93 -0.75 -25.90
CA LEU A 566 -50.11 -1.69 -25.12
C LEU A 566 -49.74 -1.11 -23.76
N PHE A 567 -49.30 0.16 -23.70
CA PHE A 567 -49.01 0.86 -22.45
C PHE A 567 -50.21 0.86 -21.48
N GLN A 568 -51.42 1.16 -21.97
CA GLN A 568 -52.63 1.18 -21.14
C GLN A 568 -52.97 -0.19 -20.50
N GLU A 569 -52.77 -1.30 -21.21
CA GLU A 569 -53.05 -2.64 -20.67
C GLU A 569 -51.94 -3.12 -19.70
N ASP A 570 -50.68 -2.75 -19.93
CA ASP A 570 -49.58 -3.09 -19.03
C ASP A 570 -49.65 -2.33 -17.69
N VAL A 571 -50.05 -1.05 -17.70
CA VAL A 571 -50.28 -0.27 -16.45
C VAL A 571 -51.38 -0.92 -15.60
N LYS A 572 -52.46 -1.37 -16.23
CA LYS A 572 -53.57 -2.05 -15.57
C LYS A 572 -53.14 -3.36 -14.90
N GLN A 573 -52.27 -4.15 -15.53
CA GLN A 573 -51.70 -5.37 -14.92
C GLN A 573 -50.93 -5.07 -13.62
N VAL A 574 -50.16 -3.97 -13.59
CA VAL A 574 -49.42 -3.55 -12.38
C VAL A 574 -50.39 -3.12 -11.27
N LEU A 575 -51.41 -2.34 -11.59
CA LEU A 575 -52.44 -1.91 -10.63
C LEU A 575 -53.24 -3.10 -10.05
N ASP A 576 -53.61 -4.07 -10.89
CA ASP A 576 -54.28 -5.29 -10.42
C ASP A 576 -53.37 -6.17 -9.54
N TRP A 577 -52.05 -6.20 -9.80
CA TRP A 577 -51.12 -6.90 -8.92
C TRP A 577 -51.05 -6.24 -7.53
N LEU A 578 -50.90 -4.92 -7.48
CA LEU A 578 -50.86 -4.14 -6.23
C LEU A 578 -52.11 -4.41 -5.39
N LYS A 579 -53.29 -4.31 -6.00
CA LYS A 579 -54.59 -4.48 -5.35
C LYS A 579 -54.84 -5.92 -4.86
N ASN A 580 -54.55 -6.92 -5.68
CA ASN A 580 -54.96 -8.30 -5.41
C ASN A 580 -53.90 -9.13 -4.66
N HIS A 581 -52.63 -8.75 -4.74
CA HIS A 581 -51.52 -9.44 -4.06
C HIS A 581 -50.85 -8.54 -3.01
N GLY A 582 -50.51 -7.30 -3.39
CA GLY A 582 -49.81 -6.33 -2.55
C GLY A 582 -50.57 -6.00 -1.26
N GLU A 583 -51.72 -5.35 -1.41
CA GLU A 583 -52.61 -4.94 -0.30
C GLU A 583 -53.03 -6.11 0.58
N VAL A 584 -53.32 -7.27 -0.04
CA VAL A 584 -53.77 -8.48 0.66
C VAL A 584 -52.68 -9.03 1.58
N PHE A 585 -51.41 -8.94 1.19
CA PHE A 585 -50.29 -9.33 2.05
C PHE A 585 -50.16 -8.39 3.25
N LEU A 586 -50.16 -7.08 3.03
CA LEU A 586 -50.02 -6.08 4.11
C LEU A 586 -51.17 -6.16 5.12
N ARG A 587 -52.41 -6.37 4.65
CA ARG A 587 -53.58 -6.48 5.54
C ARG A 587 -53.57 -7.76 6.39
N LYS A 588 -53.06 -8.88 5.86
CA LYS A 588 -53.00 -10.17 6.58
C LYS A 588 -51.78 -10.29 7.51
N ASN A 589 -50.76 -9.47 7.30
CA ASN A 589 -49.51 -9.50 8.07
C ASN A 589 -49.35 -8.15 8.78
N THR A 590 -49.94 -8.03 9.97
CA THR A 590 -49.91 -6.81 10.80
C THR A 590 -49.02 -6.99 12.03
N GLY A 591 -49.07 -8.14 12.70
CA GLY A 591 -48.31 -8.43 13.92
C GLY A 591 -46.78 -8.41 13.76
N ILE A 592 -46.11 -8.12 14.89
CA ILE A 592 -44.63 -8.04 15.03
C ILE A 592 -44.01 -9.23 15.78
N GLY A 593 -44.84 -10.06 16.43
CA GLY A 593 -44.37 -11.19 17.25
C GLY A 593 -44.24 -10.84 18.74
N ARG A 594 -44.26 -11.90 19.57
CA ARG A 594 -44.22 -11.80 21.05
C ARG A 594 -42.85 -12.12 21.67
N ASN A 595 -41.85 -12.39 20.84
CA ASN A 595 -40.48 -12.70 21.23
C ASN A 595 -39.56 -12.62 20.01
N LEU A 596 -38.24 -12.62 20.25
CA LEU A 596 -37.20 -12.52 19.22
C LEU A 596 -37.38 -13.53 18.08
N GLN A 597 -37.71 -14.78 18.41
CA GLN A 597 -37.83 -15.85 17.43
C GLN A 597 -39.00 -15.59 16.46
N LYS A 598 -40.17 -15.19 16.98
CA LYS A 598 -41.31 -14.81 16.13
C LYS A 598 -41.04 -13.53 15.35
N ALA A 599 -40.41 -12.52 15.96
CA ALA A 599 -40.09 -11.26 15.29
C ALA A 599 -39.18 -11.48 14.07
N ARG A 600 -38.11 -12.27 14.22
CA ARG A 600 -37.21 -12.64 13.10
C ARG A 600 -37.90 -13.46 12.01
N VAL A 601 -38.86 -14.34 12.35
CA VAL A 601 -39.65 -15.07 11.35
C VAL A 601 -40.53 -14.12 10.54
N TYR A 602 -41.19 -13.15 11.18
CA TYR A 602 -42.01 -12.16 10.49
C TYR A 602 -41.18 -11.16 9.68
N GLN A 603 -39.99 -10.77 10.16
CA GLN A 603 -39.01 -9.97 9.40
C GLN A 603 -38.62 -10.68 8.09
N LYS A 604 -38.14 -11.94 8.16
CA LYS A 604 -37.78 -12.72 6.96
C LYS A 604 -38.93 -12.94 5.99
N SER A 605 -40.15 -13.14 6.51
CA SER A 605 -41.34 -13.27 5.67
C SER A 605 -41.69 -11.96 4.96
N HIS A 606 -41.33 -10.80 5.53
CA HIS A 606 -41.53 -9.50 4.92
C HIS A 606 -40.44 -9.17 3.91
N GLU A 607 -39.16 -9.44 4.22
CA GLU A 607 -38.03 -9.34 3.28
C GLU A 607 -38.30 -10.18 2.01
N HIS A 608 -38.80 -11.41 2.16
CA HIS A 608 -39.15 -12.24 1.01
C HIS A 608 -40.24 -11.60 0.13
N PHE A 609 -41.22 -10.94 0.74
CA PHE A 609 -42.27 -10.23 0.02
C PHE A 609 -41.79 -8.94 -0.66
N GLU A 610 -40.91 -8.17 -0.01
CA GLU A 610 -40.25 -6.99 -0.61
C GLU A 610 -39.51 -7.36 -1.89
N ASN A 611 -38.77 -8.47 -1.89
CA ASN A 611 -38.10 -9.00 -3.09
C ASN A 611 -39.09 -9.35 -4.22
N VAL A 612 -40.30 -9.82 -3.90
CA VAL A 612 -41.36 -10.08 -4.89
C VAL A 612 -41.96 -8.75 -5.40
N ALA A 613 -42.19 -7.77 -4.52
CA ALA A 613 -42.71 -6.45 -4.86
C ALA A 613 -41.74 -5.61 -5.71
N GLN A 614 -40.42 -5.82 -5.58
CA GLN A 614 -39.40 -5.10 -6.34
C GLN A 614 -39.56 -5.26 -7.87
N ASN A 615 -40.04 -6.42 -8.33
CA ASN A 615 -40.34 -6.63 -9.74
C ASN A 615 -41.49 -5.72 -10.22
N THR A 616 -42.52 -5.55 -9.39
CA THR A 616 -43.64 -4.65 -9.63
C THR A 616 -43.18 -3.20 -9.70
N TYR A 617 -42.28 -2.77 -8.81
CA TYR A 617 -41.71 -1.42 -8.83
C TYR A 617 -40.89 -1.16 -10.10
N SER A 618 -40.01 -2.09 -10.50
CA SER A 618 -39.23 -1.96 -11.74
C SER A 618 -40.10 -1.96 -12.99
N ASN A 619 -41.22 -2.68 -12.99
CA ASN A 619 -42.17 -2.66 -14.10
C ASN A 619 -42.93 -1.32 -14.15
N ALA A 620 -43.33 -0.77 -13.01
CA ALA A 620 -43.96 0.55 -12.94
C ALA A 620 -43.02 1.65 -13.46
N GLU A 621 -41.75 1.66 -13.02
CA GLU A 621 -40.74 2.63 -13.45
C GLU A 621 -40.51 2.61 -14.98
N LYS A 622 -40.43 1.42 -15.58
CA LYS A 622 -40.33 1.26 -17.05
C LYS A 622 -41.56 1.80 -17.78
N LEU A 623 -42.76 1.57 -17.23
CA LEU A 623 -44.00 2.08 -17.81
C LEU A 623 -44.10 3.60 -17.70
N LEU A 624 -43.66 4.20 -16.59
CA LEU A 624 -43.58 5.66 -16.44
C LEU A 624 -42.60 6.27 -17.47
N SER A 625 -41.43 5.64 -17.69
CA SER A 625 -40.50 6.06 -18.76
C SER A 625 -41.11 5.91 -20.16
N ALA A 626 -41.85 4.83 -20.42
CA ALA A 626 -42.52 4.61 -21.71
C ALA A 626 -43.65 5.64 -21.96
N ALA A 627 -44.35 6.08 -20.91
CA ALA A 627 -45.34 7.15 -20.98
C ALA A 627 -44.70 8.48 -21.42
N ASP A 628 -43.53 8.81 -20.87
CA ASP A 628 -42.77 10.02 -21.19
C ASP A 628 -42.31 10.03 -22.68
N GLU A 629 -41.89 8.88 -23.21
CA GLU A 629 -41.53 8.73 -24.63
C GLU A 629 -42.77 8.80 -25.55
N LEU A 630 -43.86 8.13 -25.18
CA LEU A 630 -45.14 8.19 -25.89
C LEU A 630 -45.70 9.62 -25.96
N ALA A 631 -45.66 10.37 -24.86
CA ALA A 631 -46.19 11.73 -24.78
C ALA A 631 -45.38 12.75 -25.61
N ARG A 632 -44.07 12.53 -25.79
CA ARG A 632 -43.20 13.36 -26.65
C ARG A 632 -43.42 13.11 -28.14
N SER A 633 -44.07 12.01 -28.52
CA SER A 633 -44.20 11.57 -29.92
C SER A 633 -45.16 12.43 -30.77
N GLY A 634 -46.14 13.07 -30.14
CA GLY A 634 -46.97 14.13 -30.74
C GLY A 634 -48.25 13.71 -31.48
N GLU A 635 -48.49 12.42 -31.77
CA GLU A 635 -49.73 11.98 -32.45
C GLU A 635 -50.77 11.32 -31.53
N ALA A 636 -50.46 11.09 -30.25
CA ALA A 636 -51.39 10.68 -29.20
C ALA A 636 -51.63 11.83 -28.20
N ASP A 637 -52.79 11.90 -27.55
CA ASP A 637 -53.09 12.94 -26.56
C ASP A 637 -52.20 12.77 -25.30
N PRO A 638 -51.29 13.71 -25.01
CA PRO A 638 -50.43 13.60 -23.83
C PRO A 638 -51.22 13.57 -22.52
N ASN A 639 -52.43 14.15 -22.48
CA ASN A 639 -53.25 14.16 -21.27
C ASN A 639 -53.78 12.76 -20.93
N GLU A 640 -54.11 11.95 -21.93
CA GLU A 640 -54.55 10.56 -21.75
C GLU A 640 -53.40 9.70 -21.19
N ILE A 641 -52.18 9.90 -21.73
CA ILE A 641 -50.97 9.19 -21.31
C ILE A 641 -50.58 9.57 -19.87
N TYR A 642 -50.45 10.85 -19.56
CA TYR A 642 -50.05 11.32 -18.23
C TYR A 642 -51.10 11.06 -17.15
N SER A 643 -52.40 11.01 -17.50
CA SER A 643 -53.44 10.63 -16.53
C SER A 643 -53.23 9.20 -16.03
N VAL A 644 -52.97 8.25 -16.94
CA VAL A 644 -52.76 6.83 -16.61
C VAL A 644 -51.42 6.63 -15.88
N ALA A 645 -50.36 7.32 -16.32
CA ALA A 645 -49.06 7.30 -15.66
C ALA A 645 -49.13 7.81 -14.20
N ARG A 646 -49.84 8.92 -13.96
CA ARG A 646 -49.99 9.51 -12.61
C ARG A 646 -50.80 8.63 -11.65
N GLU A 647 -51.80 7.91 -12.15
CA GLU A 647 -52.54 6.93 -11.34
C GLU A 647 -51.63 5.80 -10.88
N LEU A 648 -50.80 5.26 -11.78
CA LEU A 648 -49.79 4.24 -11.47
C LEU A 648 -48.79 4.73 -10.41
N GLU A 649 -48.21 5.91 -10.61
CA GLU A 649 -47.21 6.50 -9.71
C GLU A 649 -47.76 6.67 -8.27
N LEU A 650 -48.96 7.24 -8.12
CA LEU A 650 -49.59 7.45 -6.81
C LEU A 650 -49.87 6.14 -6.06
N GLN A 651 -50.38 5.12 -6.76
CA GLN A 651 -50.69 3.82 -6.14
C GLN A 651 -49.42 3.05 -5.77
N VAL A 652 -48.39 3.07 -6.62
CA VAL A 652 -47.08 2.46 -6.35
C VAL A 652 -46.40 3.12 -5.14
N ALA A 653 -46.38 4.46 -5.08
CA ALA A 653 -45.77 5.20 -3.98
C ALA A 653 -46.48 4.93 -2.64
N SER A 654 -47.82 5.00 -2.61
CA SER A 654 -48.60 4.73 -1.40
C SER A 654 -48.47 3.28 -0.90
N PHE A 655 -48.30 2.33 -1.82
CA PHE A 655 -48.05 0.94 -1.47
C PHE A 655 -46.63 0.75 -0.92
N ALA A 656 -45.61 1.29 -1.59
CA ALA A 656 -44.22 1.22 -1.16
C ALA A 656 -43.99 1.82 0.24
N GLU A 657 -44.62 2.95 0.55
CA GLU A 657 -44.55 3.56 1.88
C GLU A 657 -45.06 2.61 2.97
N ARG A 658 -46.18 1.91 2.73
CA ARG A 658 -46.78 0.99 3.72
C ARG A 658 -46.01 -0.33 3.86
N VAL A 659 -45.30 -0.77 2.81
CA VAL A 659 -44.31 -1.85 2.89
C VAL A 659 -43.16 -1.43 3.82
N GLU A 660 -42.52 -0.28 3.54
CA GLU A 660 -41.41 0.26 4.35
C GLU A 660 -41.82 0.53 5.82
N GLN A 661 -43.01 1.08 6.07
CA GLN A 661 -43.56 1.25 7.42
C GLN A 661 -43.74 -0.10 8.15
N ARG A 662 -43.98 -1.21 7.45
CA ARG A 662 -44.02 -2.54 8.07
C ARG A 662 -42.60 -3.07 8.36
N ARG A 663 -41.65 -2.86 7.45
CA ARG A 663 -40.23 -3.22 7.62
C ARG A 663 -39.66 -2.61 8.91
N ARG A 664 -39.87 -1.30 9.12
CA ARG A 664 -39.41 -0.56 10.33
C ARG A 664 -39.94 -1.14 11.64
N ARG A 665 -41.24 -1.44 11.73
CA ARG A 665 -41.86 -2.05 12.92
C ARG A 665 -41.26 -3.42 13.26
N LEU A 666 -40.99 -4.23 12.23
CA LEU A 666 -40.38 -5.55 12.41
C LEU A 666 -38.90 -5.44 12.83
N GLU A 667 -38.17 -4.49 12.26
CA GLU A 667 -36.79 -4.18 12.64
C GLU A 667 -36.71 -3.71 14.11
N MET A 668 -37.53 -2.74 14.53
CA MET A 668 -37.58 -2.30 15.93
C MET A 668 -37.99 -3.43 16.89
N ALA A 669 -38.91 -4.32 16.49
CA ALA A 669 -39.27 -5.50 17.28
C ALA A 669 -38.10 -6.48 17.45
N VAL A 670 -37.34 -6.75 16.39
CA VAL A 670 -36.16 -7.62 16.46
C VAL A 670 -35.05 -7.00 17.31
N ILE A 671 -34.85 -5.67 17.23
CA ILE A 671 -33.91 -4.94 18.09
C ILE A 671 -34.32 -5.05 19.56
N PHE A 672 -35.55 -4.66 19.90
CA PHE A 672 -36.07 -4.71 21.27
C PHE A 672 -35.95 -6.10 21.90
N TYR A 673 -36.46 -7.15 21.22
CA TYR A 673 -36.39 -8.51 21.76
C TYR A 673 -34.97 -9.13 21.71
N THR A 674 -34.00 -8.50 21.05
CA THR A 674 -32.58 -8.89 21.16
C THR A 674 -32.01 -8.34 22.47
N HIS A 675 -32.15 -7.03 22.70
CA HIS A 675 -31.64 -6.39 23.91
C HIS A 675 -32.36 -6.87 25.19
N GLU A 676 -33.65 -7.25 25.14
CA GLU A 676 -34.35 -7.86 26.28
C GLU A 676 -33.69 -9.15 26.79
N LYS A 677 -33.13 -9.95 25.87
CA LYS A 677 -32.37 -11.14 26.22
C LYS A 677 -30.99 -10.80 26.77
N GLU A 678 -30.32 -9.77 26.25
CA GLU A 678 -29.02 -9.31 26.74
C GLU A 678 -29.14 -8.78 28.17
N VAL A 679 -30.14 -7.94 28.45
CA VAL A 679 -30.46 -7.47 29.81
C VAL A 679 -30.74 -8.63 30.76
N THR A 680 -31.49 -9.65 30.32
CA THR A 680 -31.75 -10.85 31.13
C THR A 680 -30.44 -11.61 31.43
N ALA A 681 -29.57 -11.79 30.42
CA ALA A 681 -28.29 -12.47 30.59
C ALA A 681 -27.31 -11.68 31.49
N TRP A 682 -27.31 -10.35 31.44
CA TRP A 682 -26.50 -9.51 32.35
C TRP A 682 -26.94 -9.68 33.80
N ILE A 683 -28.24 -9.77 34.07
CA ILE A 683 -28.78 -10.01 35.42
C ILE A 683 -28.38 -11.40 35.92
N ASP A 684 -28.53 -12.44 35.11
CA ASP A 684 -28.17 -13.81 35.49
C ASP A 684 -26.66 -13.96 35.75
N GLN A 685 -25.80 -13.28 34.97
CA GLN A 685 -24.38 -13.19 35.25
C GLN A 685 -24.13 -12.43 36.57
N LEU A 686 -24.76 -11.28 36.78
CA LEU A 686 -24.58 -10.49 38.01
C LEU A 686 -25.01 -11.24 39.28
N ARG A 687 -26.07 -12.05 39.24
CA ARG A 687 -26.42 -12.95 40.36
C ARG A 687 -25.28 -13.91 40.71
N THR A 688 -24.67 -14.50 39.68
CA THR A 688 -23.58 -15.46 39.83
C THR A 688 -22.36 -14.78 40.44
N ASP A 689 -21.96 -13.64 39.86
CA ASP A 689 -20.91 -12.76 40.32
C ASP A 689 -21.08 -12.35 41.79
N VAL A 690 -22.26 -11.83 42.17
CA VAL A 690 -22.61 -11.44 43.55
C VAL A 690 -22.51 -12.62 44.52
N SER A 691 -22.66 -13.86 44.07
CA SER A 691 -22.43 -15.05 44.88
C SER A 691 -20.96 -15.44 44.99
N THR A 692 -20.14 -15.20 43.96
CA THR A 692 -18.71 -15.58 43.94
C THR A 692 -17.77 -14.52 44.55
N ASP A 693 -18.21 -13.26 44.58
CA ASP A 693 -17.44 -12.13 45.12
C ASP A 693 -16.96 -12.34 46.56
N GLN A 694 -17.68 -13.14 47.37
CA GLN A 694 -17.33 -13.46 48.76
C GLN A 694 -15.93 -14.09 48.90
N THR A 695 -15.55 -14.96 47.97
CA THR A 695 -14.22 -15.61 47.92
C THR A 695 -13.21 -14.86 47.07
N MET A 696 -13.66 -14.12 46.04
CA MET A 696 -12.76 -13.37 45.17
C MET A 696 -12.19 -12.14 45.89
N LEU A 697 -13.07 -11.29 46.46
CA LEU A 697 -12.67 -10.06 47.13
C LEU A 697 -11.86 -10.31 48.41
N SER A 698 -12.02 -11.47 49.05
CA SER A 698 -11.23 -11.85 50.23
C SER A 698 -9.76 -12.17 49.93
N GLN A 699 -9.38 -12.34 48.67
CA GLN A 699 -7.99 -12.57 48.25
C GLN A 699 -7.29 -11.29 47.77
N GLU A 700 -8.07 -10.22 47.50
CA GLU A 700 -7.54 -8.97 47.00
C GLU A 700 -6.92 -8.10 48.11
N ASN A 701 -5.89 -7.37 47.72
CA ASN A 701 -5.28 -6.31 48.54
C ASN A 701 -6.06 -4.99 48.37
N LEU A 702 -5.64 -3.93 49.09
CA LEU A 702 -6.35 -2.65 49.07
C LEU A 702 -6.50 -2.07 47.65
N GLU A 703 -5.42 -2.01 46.86
CA GLU A 703 -5.44 -1.50 45.48
C GLU A 703 -6.33 -2.35 44.55
N GLY A 704 -6.32 -3.67 44.73
CA GLY A 704 -7.17 -4.60 43.99
C GLY A 704 -8.65 -4.32 44.22
N ILE A 705 -9.07 -4.18 45.48
CA ILE A 705 -10.45 -3.88 45.84
C ILE A 705 -10.89 -2.50 45.32
N GLU A 706 -10.02 -1.48 45.39
CA GLU A 706 -10.33 -0.16 44.83
C GLU A 706 -10.53 -0.21 43.30
N ARG A 707 -9.70 -0.98 42.59
CA ARG A 707 -9.85 -1.22 41.15
C ARG A 707 -11.16 -1.95 40.83
N HIS A 708 -11.54 -2.96 41.61
CA HIS A 708 -12.81 -3.66 41.45
C HIS A 708 -14.01 -2.75 41.74
N LEU A 709 -13.97 -1.92 42.78
CA LEU A 709 -15.01 -0.93 43.06
C LEU A 709 -15.19 0.09 41.92
N GLN A 710 -14.11 0.48 41.24
CA GLN A 710 -14.23 1.30 40.02
C GLN A 710 -14.90 0.51 38.88
N GLN A 711 -14.44 -0.71 38.58
CA GLN A 711 -15.03 -1.55 37.54
C GLN A 711 -16.52 -1.82 37.80
N PHE A 712 -16.92 -2.07 39.04
CA PHE A 712 -18.31 -2.29 39.42
C PHE A 712 -19.19 -1.05 39.19
N ARG A 713 -18.67 0.18 39.40
CA ARG A 713 -19.40 1.42 39.05
C ARG A 713 -19.59 1.58 37.55
N GLU A 714 -18.54 1.35 36.76
CA GLU A 714 -18.60 1.42 35.29
C GLU A 714 -19.56 0.38 34.69
N GLN A 715 -19.53 -0.85 35.22
CA GLN A 715 -20.44 -1.94 34.82
C GLN A 715 -21.88 -1.68 35.27
N GLN A 716 -22.10 -1.13 36.46
CA GLN A 716 -23.43 -0.69 36.93
C GLN A 716 -24.04 0.37 36.00
N GLU A 717 -23.30 1.46 35.71
CA GLU A 717 -23.82 2.52 34.83
C GLU A 717 -24.14 1.98 33.44
N SER A 718 -23.23 1.18 32.86
CA SER A 718 -23.39 0.58 31.53
C SER A 718 -24.62 -0.33 31.44
N THR A 719 -24.77 -1.27 32.38
CA THR A 719 -25.89 -2.23 32.38
C THR A 719 -27.24 -1.58 32.69
N LEU A 720 -27.29 -0.62 33.62
CA LEU A 720 -28.52 0.14 33.90
C LEU A 720 -28.94 1.01 32.71
N LYS A 721 -27.99 1.70 32.06
CA LYS A 721 -28.25 2.49 30.86
C LYS A 721 -28.75 1.62 29.72
N GLY A 722 -28.15 0.45 29.49
CA GLY A 722 -28.61 -0.53 28.51
C GLY A 722 -30.04 -1.04 28.81
N CYS A 723 -30.34 -1.33 30.08
CA CYS A 723 -31.69 -1.72 30.51
C CYS A 723 -32.73 -0.61 30.25
N MET A 724 -32.43 0.64 30.64
CA MET A 724 -33.32 1.78 30.39
C MET A 724 -33.53 2.06 28.89
N GLN A 725 -32.46 1.96 28.09
CA GLN A 725 -32.56 2.12 26.63
C GLN A 725 -33.40 1.01 25.99
N THR A 726 -33.32 -0.22 26.50
CA THR A 726 -34.16 -1.35 26.06
C THR A 726 -35.64 -1.11 26.38
N ILE A 727 -35.94 -0.59 27.57
CA ILE A 727 -37.32 -0.20 27.95
C ILE A 727 -37.83 0.89 27.00
N ALA A 728 -37.07 1.96 26.77
CA ALA A 728 -37.45 3.04 25.86
C ALA A 728 -37.67 2.57 24.40
N GLN A 729 -36.88 1.61 23.92
CA GLN A 729 -37.10 0.98 22.60
C GLN A 729 -38.44 0.22 22.54
N GLY A 730 -38.79 -0.51 23.60
CA GLY A 730 -40.08 -1.20 23.69
C GLY A 730 -41.26 -0.24 23.79
N GLU A 731 -41.11 0.88 24.52
CA GLU A 731 -42.11 1.95 24.60
C GLU A 731 -42.34 2.64 23.25
N ALA A 732 -41.27 2.96 22.51
CA ALA A 732 -41.36 3.52 21.16
C ALA A 732 -42.05 2.55 20.18
N LEU A 733 -41.70 1.26 20.23
CA LEU A 733 -42.36 0.22 19.46
C LEU A 733 -43.85 0.04 19.86
N LEU A 734 -44.17 0.17 21.14
CA LEU A 734 -45.55 0.13 21.63
C LEU A 734 -46.36 1.31 21.10
N GLN A 735 -45.75 2.50 21.03
CA GLN A 735 -46.37 3.69 20.45
C GLN A 735 -46.62 3.54 18.94
N GLU A 736 -45.65 3.03 18.17
CA GLU A 736 -45.81 2.78 16.73
C GLU A 736 -46.80 1.65 16.44
N MET A 737 -46.94 0.66 17.33
CA MET A 737 -47.98 -0.37 17.20
C MET A 737 -49.39 0.14 17.51
N ARG A 738 -49.51 1.16 18.38
CA ARG A 738 -50.81 1.76 18.79
C ARG A 738 -51.34 2.81 17.81
N SER A 739 -50.51 3.40 16.95
CA SER A 739 -50.97 4.35 15.91
C SER A 739 -51.69 3.70 14.73
N LEU A 740 -51.72 2.36 14.70
CA LEU A 740 -52.36 1.56 13.67
C LEU A 740 -53.73 1.09 14.17
N GLU A 741 -54.81 1.68 13.65
CA GLU A 741 -56.22 1.47 14.06
C GLU A 741 -56.80 0.08 13.72
N TYR A 742 -56.00 -0.99 13.83
CA TYR A 742 -56.38 -2.37 13.50
C TYR A 742 -56.52 -3.26 14.74
N ASP A 743 -57.73 -3.76 14.96
CA ASP A 743 -58.14 -4.59 16.11
C ASP A 743 -57.26 -5.87 16.31
N GLU A 744 -56.75 -6.44 15.21
CA GLU A 744 -55.90 -7.65 15.23
C GLU A 744 -54.51 -7.44 15.87
N ASN A 745 -54.04 -6.20 16.06
CA ASN A 745 -52.73 -5.92 16.66
C ASN A 745 -52.65 -6.20 18.17
N SER A 746 -53.80 -6.27 18.85
CA SER A 746 -53.93 -6.50 20.30
C SER A 746 -53.04 -7.63 20.84
N VAL A 747 -52.95 -8.73 20.09
CA VAL A 747 -52.15 -9.93 20.42
C VAL A 747 -50.64 -9.70 20.46
N SER A 748 -50.12 -8.73 19.70
CA SER A 748 -48.69 -8.35 19.74
C SER A 748 -48.42 -7.27 20.77
N ILE A 749 -49.34 -6.30 20.89
CA ILE A 749 -49.29 -5.20 21.87
C ILE A 749 -49.25 -5.75 23.30
N SER A 750 -50.17 -6.65 23.66
CA SER A 750 -50.22 -7.23 25.01
C SER A 750 -48.95 -8.03 25.38
N GLY A 751 -48.32 -8.68 24.39
CA GLY A 751 -47.04 -9.37 24.58
C GLY A 751 -45.87 -8.43 24.82
N LEU A 752 -45.86 -7.29 24.12
CA LEU A 752 -44.87 -6.23 24.29
C LEU A 752 -45.01 -5.56 25.67
N GLU A 753 -46.23 -5.24 26.09
CA GLU A 753 -46.54 -4.68 27.41
C GLU A 753 -46.10 -5.62 28.56
N THR A 754 -46.39 -6.92 28.44
CA THR A 754 -45.93 -7.93 29.41
C THR A 754 -44.39 -7.99 29.49
N THR A 755 -43.71 -7.84 28.35
CA THR A 755 -42.24 -7.86 28.27
C THR A 755 -41.63 -6.58 28.87
N LEU A 756 -42.26 -5.43 28.65
CA LEU A 756 -41.88 -4.15 29.29
C LEU A 756 -42.06 -4.22 30.82
N GLU A 757 -43.17 -4.74 31.33
CA GLU A 757 -43.39 -4.90 32.77
C GLU A 757 -42.33 -5.82 33.41
N LYS A 758 -41.94 -6.89 32.72
CA LYS A 758 -40.82 -7.77 33.12
C LYS A 758 -39.50 -6.99 33.16
N LEU A 759 -39.18 -6.22 32.13
CA LEU A 759 -37.96 -5.41 32.07
C LEU A 759 -37.91 -4.34 33.17
N THR A 760 -39.03 -3.70 33.50
CA THR A 760 -39.09 -2.72 34.60
C THR A 760 -38.79 -3.38 35.96
N LYS A 761 -39.29 -4.60 36.21
CA LYS A 761 -38.96 -5.36 37.43
C LYS A 761 -37.49 -5.79 37.44
N GLN A 762 -37.00 -6.28 36.29
CA GLN A 762 -35.59 -6.64 36.09
C GLN A 762 -34.64 -5.44 36.29
N LYS A 763 -35.04 -4.21 35.96
CA LYS A 763 -34.27 -2.99 36.25
C LYS A 763 -34.08 -2.80 37.76
N VAL A 764 -35.14 -2.89 38.55
CA VAL A 764 -35.07 -2.71 40.01
C VAL A 764 -34.16 -3.77 40.63
N GLU A 765 -34.31 -5.02 40.20
CA GLU A 765 -33.45 -6.13 40.63
C GLU A 765 -31.97 -5.93 40.25
N LEU A 766 -31.68 -5.37 39.06
CA LEU A 766 -30.33 -5.00 38.63
C LEU A 766 -29.75 -3.88 39.52
N GLU A 767 -30.55 -2.90 39.93
CA GLU A 767 -30.16 -1.84 40.87
C GLU A 767 -29.84 -2.41 42.27
N GLU A 768 -30.68 -3.31 42.78
CA GLU A 768 -30.50 -3.99 44.07
C GLU A 768 -29.25 -4.88 44.10
N LEU A 769 -29.03 -5.70 43.06
CA LEU A 769 -27.87 -6.59 42.95
C LEU A 769 -26.54 -5.80 42.89
N TRP A 770 -26.49 -4.71 42.11
CA TRP A 770 -25.30 -3.85 42.07
C TRP A 770 -25.05 -3.15 43.40
N SER A 771 -26.09 -2.66 44.07
CA SER A 771 -25.99 -2.04 45.39
C SER A 771 -25.41 -3.02 46.42
N ALA A 772 -25.94 -4.25 46.47
CA ALA A 772 -25.42 -5.31 47.33
C ALA A 772 -23.95 -5.67 47.02
N ARG A 773 -23.57 -5.72 45.74
CA ARG A 773 -22.19 -5.98 45.30
C ARG A 773 -21.22 -4.89 45.76
N GLN A 774 -21.57 -3.62 45.50
CA GLN A 774 -20.76 -2.47 45.87
C GLN A 774 -20.62 -2.32 47.38
N TYR A 775 -21.71 -2.51 48.14
CA TYR A 775 -21.67 -2.44 49.59
C TYR A 775 -20.74 -3.51 50.19
N ARG A 776 -20.80 -4.76 49.70
CA ARG A 776 -19.87 -5.82 50.12
C ARG A 776 -18.41 -5.47 49.82
N ALA A 777 -18.13 -4.92 48.64
CA ALA A 777 -16.78 -4.52 48.28
C ALA A 777 -16.26 -3.33 49.12
N ASP A 778 -17.12 -2.37 49.49
CA ASP A 778 -16.74 -1.27 50.41
C ASP A 778 -16.44 -1.77 51.82
N LEU A 779 -17.20 -2.75 52.33
CA LEU A 779 -16.91 -3.37 53.63
C LEU A 779 -15.53 -4.04 53.65
N ILE A 780 -15.16 -4.78 52.60
CA ILE A 780 -13.83 -5.42 52.52
C ILE A 780 -12.73 -4.37 52.25
N ARG A 781 -13.01 -3.28 51.52
CA ARG A 781 -12.09 -2.13 51.41
C ARG A 781 -11.78 -1.54 52.78
N ARG A 782 -12.81 -1.30 53.61
CA ARG A 782 -12.65 -0.79 54.98
C ARG A 782 -11.88 -1.76 55.88
N LEU A 783 -12.11 -3.07 55.72
CA LEU A 783 -11.29 -4.10 56.38
C LEU A 783 -9.81 -3.95 56.02
N ARG A 784 -9.45 -3.78 54.74
CA ARG A 784 -8.04 -3.61 54.34
C ARG A 784 -7.41 -2.31 54.85
N TYR A 785 -8.18 -1.24 55.02
CA TYR A 785 -7.71 -0.04 55.74
C TYR A 785 -7.47 -0.33 57.21
N PHE A 786 -8.46 -0.88 57.93
CA PHE A 786 -8.32 -1.19 59.35
C PHE A 786 -7.17 -2.18 59.62
N GLU A 787 -6.96 -3.21 58.79
CA GLU A 787 -5.82 -4.12 58.93
C GLU A 787 -4.47 -3.42 58.74
N ARG A 788 -4.37 -2.44 57.84
CA ARG A 788 -3.16 -1.61 57.66
C ARG A 788 -2.94 -0.73 58.89
N ASP A 789 -3.97 -0.03 59.31
CA ASP A 789 -3.90 1.00 60.36
C ASP A 789 -3.67 0.37 61.74
N ALA A 790 -4.24 -0.82 61.99
CA ALA A 790 -3.95 -1.65 63.15
C ALA A 790 -2.48 -2.12 63.19
N MET A 791 -1.90 -2.53 62.05
CA MET A 791 -0.50 -2.92 61.96
C MET A 791 0.44 -1.73 62.16
N GLU A 792 0.10 -0.56 61.62
CA GLU A 792 0.87 0.68 61.80
C GLU A 792 0.82 1.14 63.27
N LEU A 793 -0.37 1.22 63.87
CA LEU A 793 -0.53 1.54 65.29
C LEU A 793 0.19 0.54 66.19
N SER A 794 0.13 -0.77 65.91
CA SER A 794 0.91 -1.76 66.67
C SER A 794 2.41 -1.50 66.61
N SER A 795 2.94 -0.97 65.49
CA SER A 795 4.35 -0.61 65.38
C SER A 795 4.67 0.67 66.13
N GLN A 796 3.74 1.63 66.18
CA GLN A 796 3.90 2.88 66.95
C GLN A 796 3.82 2.62 68.46
N LEU A 797 2.90 1.77 68.92
CA LEU A 797 2.79 1.33 70.32
C LEU A 797 4.09 0.65 70.81
N GLU A 798 4.79 -0.12 69.98
CA GLU A 798 6.10 -0.69 70.34
C GLU A 798 7.15 0.42 70.56
N ILE A 799 7.23 1.40 69.65
CA ILE A 799 8.19 2.52 69.75
C ILE A 799 7.89 3.36 71.00
N TRP A 800 6.62 3.70 71.24
CA TRP A 800 6.21 4.43 72.43
C TRP A 800 6.45 3.62 73.73
N SER A 801 6.31 2.30 73.71
CA SER A 801 6.70 1.43 74.84
C SER A 801 8.19 1.56 75.16
N GLU A 802 9.08 1.49 74.16
CA GLU A 802 10.52 1.72 74.35
C GLU A 802 10.82 3.12 74.91
N GLU A 803 10.18 4.16 74.37
CA GLU A 803 10.32 5.54 74.84
C GLU A 803 9.79 5.75 76.27
N LEU A 804 8.74 5.05 76.68
CA LEU A 804 8.16 5.12 78.02
C LEU A 804 8.97 4.34 79.07
N GLN A 805 9.67 3.27 78.68
CA GLN A 805 10.60 2.57 79.56
C GLN A 805 11.81 3.46 79.95
N HIS A 806 12.23 4.37 79.07
CA HIS A 806 13.30 5.33 79.33
C HIS A 806 12.77 6.63 79.99
N ALA A 807 13.24 6.90 81.21
CA ALA A 807 12.90 8.10 81.97
C ALA A 807 14.14 9.01 82.15
N ASP A 808 14.28 10.02 81.31
CA ASP A 808 15.29 11.08 81.46
C ASP A 808 14.91 12.02 82.61
N LEU A 809 15.49 11.79 83.80
CA LEU A 809 15.19 12.57 85.00
C LEU A 809 16.14 13.77 85.13
N SER A 810 15.58 14.94 85.46
CA SER A 810 16.34 16.17 85.70
C SER A 810 16.47 16.49 87.19
N ARG A 811 17.63 17.03 87.59
CA ARG A 811 17.83 17.68 88.92
C ARG A 811 17.56 19.19 88.90
N ASP A 812 17.11 19.73 87.77
CA ASP A 812 16.60 21.10 87.65
C ASP A 812 15.07 21.07 87.77
N TYR A 813 14.54 21.88 88.69
CA TYR A 813 13.10 21.96 88.96
C TYR A 813 12.26 22.33 87.73
N GLN A 814 12.67 23.36 86.98
CA GLN A 814 11.90 23.85 85.82
C GLN A 814 11.92 22.82 84.69
N LYS A 815 13.07 22.17 84.47
CA LYS A 815 13.19 21.11 83.48
C LYS A 815 12.40 19.86 83.88
N ALA A 816 12.37 19.50 85.17
CA ALA A 816 11.55 18.39 85.67
C ALA A 816 10.05 18.67 85.50
N GLU A 817 9.57 19.88 85.82
CA GLU A 817 8.19 20.30 85.56
C GLU A 817 7.83 20.32 84.06
N GLN A 818 8.77 20.66 83.19
CA GLN A 818 8.54 20.61 81.74
C GLN A 818 8.41 19.17 81.25
N LEU A 819 9.28 18.26 81.72
CA LEU A 819 9.29 16.86 81.29
C LEU A 819 8.01 16.10 81.66
N ILE A 820 7.42 16.36 82.84
CA ILE A 820 6.12 15.77 83.21
C ILE A 820 4.96 16.32 82.36
N ARG A 821 4.97 17.61 82.00
CA ARG A 821 3.93 18.16 81.10
C ARG A 821 4.02 17.54 79.71
N MET A 822 5.21 17.52 79.12
CA MET A 822 5.46 16.88 77.82
C MET A 822 5.06 15.39 77.82
N HIS A 823 5.32 14.69 78.93
CA HIS A 823 4.89 13.30 79.09
C HIS A 823 3.35 13.17 79.10
N ASN A 824 2.63 13.98 79.89
CA ASN A 824 1.17 13.95 79.93
C ASN A 824 0.53 14.31 78.56
N ASP A 825 1.09 15.32 77.86
CA ASP A 825 0.66 15.69 76.51
C ASP A 825 0.86 14.49 75.55
N SER A 826 2.05 13.89 75.55
CA SER A 826 2.36 12.71 74.73
C SER A 826 1.48 11.49 75.02
N VAL A 827 1.16 11.22 76.30
CA VAL A 827 0.26 10.11 76.66
C VAL A 827 -1.16 10.37 76.18
N THR A 828 -1.62 11.63 76.22
CA THR A 828 -2.92 12.03 75.67
C THR A 828 -2.99 11.80 74.16
N ASP A 829 -1.92 12.14 73.42
CA ASP A 829 -1.84 11.90 71.97
C ASP A 829 -1.86 10.40 71.64
N ILE A 830 -1.15 9.58 72.42
CA ILE A 830 -1.12 8.11 72.26
C ILE A 830 -2.50 7.50 72.52
N GLN A 831 -3.18 7.90 73.60
CA GLN A 831 -4.52 7.45 73.94
C GLN A 831 -5.55 7.83 72.86
N ASN A 832 -5.53 9.07 72.38
CA ASN A 832 -6.43 9.51 71.31
C ASN A 832 -6.21 8.71 70.02
N THR A 833 -4.95 8.54 69.59
CA THR A 833 -4.61 7.79 68.38
C THR A 833 -5.02 6.32 68.48
N THR A 834 -4.82 5.71 69.64
CA THR A 834 -5.19 4.32 69.91
C THR A 834 -6.71 4.12 69.90
N TYR A 835 -7.43 5.01 70.60
CA TYR A 835 -8.90 5.03 70.63
C TYR A 835 -9.52 5.20 69.24
N GLU A 836 -8.98 6.08 68.39
CA GLU A 836 -9.51 6.30 67.03
C GLU A 836 -9.47 5.02 66.17
N ILE A 837 -8.38 4.25 66.21
CA ILE A 837 -8.27 2.99 65.45
C ILE A 837 -9.14 1.90 66.09
N LEU A 838 -9.17 1.78 67.42
CA LEU A 838 -10.05 0.82 68.11
C LEU A 838 -11.53 1.09 67.80
N GLN A 839 -11.97 2.35 67.81
CA GLN A 839 -13.33 2.72 67.45
C GLN A 839 -13.63 2.40 65.98
N GLN A 840 -12.71 2.68 65.05
CA GLN A 840 -12.87 2.32 63.64
C GLN A 840 -13.05 0.80 63.44
N GLY A 841 -12.33 -0.02 64.21
CA GLY A 841 -12.51 -1.48 64.19
C GLY A 841 -13.86 -1.91 64.74
N GLN A 842 -14.33 -1.31 65.85
CA GLN A 842 -15.66 -1.59 66.42
C GLN A 842 -16.79 -1.19 65.46
N ASP A 843 -16.72 0.01 64.86
CA ASP A 843 -17.67 0.48 63.84
C ASP A 843 -17.69 -0.45 62.64
N LEU A 844 -16.52 -0.94 62.20
CA LEU A 844 -16.42 -1.90 61.11
C LEU A 844 -17.03 -3.27 61.45
N LEU A 845 -16.81 -3.76 62.68
CA LEU A 845 -17.44 -4.98 63.17
C LEU A 845 -18.97 -4.84 63.12
N GLN A 846 -19.51 -3.73 63.64
CA GLN A 846 -20.94 -3.44 63.62
C GLN A 846 -21.50 -3.32 62.20
N MET A 847 -20.74 -2.75 61.26
CA MET A 847 -21.15 -2.70 59.85
C MET A 847 -21.24 -4.10 59.22
N PHE A 848 -20.30 -5.00 59.51
CA PHE A 848 -20.36 -6.39 59.06
C PHE A 848 -21.51 -7.19 59.69
N GLU A 849 -21.83 -6.94 60.96
CA GLU A 849 -23.02 -7.53 61.62
C GLU A 849 -24.33 -7.01 61.00
N THR A 850 -24.45 -5.69 60.84
CA THR A 850 -25.65 -5.03 60.25
C THR A 850 -25.88 -5.47 58.81
N ALA A 851 -24.82 -5.73 58.05
CA ALA A 851 -24.90 -6.27 56.70
C ALA A 851 -25.43 -7.71 56.65
N GLY A 852 -25.29 -8.49 57.72
CA GLY A 852 -25.62 -9.92 57.75
C GLY A 852 -24.74 -10.79 56.82
N ILE A 853 -23.58 -10.29 56.40
CA ILE A 853 -22.68 -10.95 55.44
C ILE A 853 -21.50 -11.57 56.19
N ILE A 854 -21.30 -12.88 56.01
CA ILE A 854 -20.10 -13.60 56.48
C ILE A 854 -19.02 -13.49 55.38
N SER A 855 -18.30 -12.37 55.32
CA SER A 855 -17.13 -12.26 54.42
C SER A 855 -15.91 -12.96 55.02
N MET A 856 -15.05 -13.50 54.17
CA MET A 856 -13.73 -13.97 54.58
C MET A 856 -12.72 -12.80 54.58
N ALA A 857 -11.83 -12.74 55.57
CA ALA A 857 -10.67 -11.84 55.56
C ALA A 857 -9.49 -12.46 54.82
N ASP A 858 -9.30 -13.77 55.05
CA ASP A 858 -8.28 -14.63 54.47
C ASP A 858 -8.84 -16.05 54.28
N ALA A 859 -8.02 -17.05 53.94
CA ALA A 859 -8.47 -18.42 53.69
C ALA A 859 -8.99 -19.17 54.94
N THR A 860 -8.81 -18.62 56.14
CA THR A 860 -9.03 -19.26 57.45
C THR A 860 -9.93 -18.47 58.39
N HIS A 861 -9.97 -17.13 58.29
CA HIS A 861 -10.71 -16.24 59.19
C HIS A 861 -11.80 -15.45 58.47
N THR A 862 -12.94 -15.27 59.12
CA THR A 862 -13.96 -14.31 58.71
C THR A 862 -13.49 -12.88 58.96
N ALA A 863 -14.05 -11.92 58.23
CA ALA A 863 -13.83 -10.49 58.45
C ALA A 863 -14.06 -10.10 59.91
N GLN A 864 -15.18 -10.52 60.49
CA GLN A 864 -15.53 -10.26 61.88
C GLN A 864 -14.48 -10.83 62.86
N ALA A 865 -14.07 -12.10 62.69
CA ALA A 865 -13.08 -12.72 63.57
C ALA A 865 -11.69 -12.06 63.44
N ARG A 866 -11.32 -11.63 62.22
CA ARG A 866 -10.06 -10.93 61.96
C ARG A 866 -10.03 -9.54 62.60
N ILE A 867 -11.14 -8.80 62.53
CA ILE A 867 -11.30 -7.49 63.18
C ILE A 867 -11.19 -7.66 64.69
N GLN A 868 -11.94 -8.59 65.28
CA GLN A 868 -11.93 -8.84 66.72
C GLN A 868 -10.52 -9.21 67.21
N SER A 869 -9.82 -10.10 66.52
CA SER A 869 -8.44 -10.49 66.87
C SER A 869 -7.44 -9.32 66.82
N LEU A 870 -7.67 -8.30 66.00
CA LEU A 870 -6.83 -7.10 65.95
C LEU A 870 -7.22 -6.09 67.04
N LEU A 871 -8.52 -5.95 67.33
CA LEU A 871 -9.00 -5.14 68.46
C LEU A 871 -8.45 -5.67 69.79
N ASP A 872 -8.63 -6.96 70.06
CA ASP A 872 -8.17 -7.62 71.29
C ASP A 872 -6.65 -7.40 71.47
N PHE A 873 -5.87 -7.62 70.41
CA PHE A 873 -4.42 -7.43 70.42
C PHE A 873 -4.00 -5.97 70.66
N LEU A 874 -4.66 -5.00 70.04
CA LEU A 874 -4.37 -3.58 70.25
C LEU A 874 -4.75 -3.12 71.65
N SER A 875 -5.87 -3.59 72.20
CA SER A 875 -6.28 -3.27 73.57
C SER A 875 -5.36 -3.88 74.64
N ASP A 876 -4.85 -5.11 74.41
CA ASP A 876 -3.81 -5.68 75.28
C ASP A 876 -2.55 -4.78 75.28
N ARG A 877 -2.11 -4.30 74.11
CA ARG A 877 -0.95 -3.40 73.98
C ARG A 877 -1.20 -2.00 74.55
N GLU A 878 -2.42 -1.48 74.46
CA GLU A 878 -2.83 -0.22 75.07
C GLU A 878 -2.70 -0.29 76.59
N MET A 879 -3.17 -1.38 77.20
CA MET A 879 -3.11 -1.60 78.65
C MET A 879 -1.65 -1.71 79.16
N ASP A 880 -0.79 -2.48 78.47
CA ASP A 880 0.65 -2.55 78.77
C ASP A 880 1.30 -1.15 78.76
N LEU A 881 0.87 -0.31 77.81
CA LEU A 881 1.45 1.02 77.60
C LEU A 881 0.90 2.06 78.59
N GLU A 882 -0.34 1.92 79.03
CA GLU A 882 -0.90 2.69 80.15
C GLU A 882 -0.10 2.44 81.44
N GLU A 883 0.20 1.18 81.79
CA GLU A 883 1.04 0.84 82.94
C GLU A 883 2.45 1.47 82.86
N LEU A 884 3.09 1.40 81.69
CA LEU A 884 4.41 2.03 81.45
C LEU A 884 4.33 3.56 81.56
N SER A 885 3.26 4.16 81.05
CA SER A 885 3.03 5.61 81.12
C SER A 885 2.90 6.09 82.57
N GLU A 886 2.09 5.42 83.38
CA GLU A 886 1.90 5.74 84.79
C GLU A 886 3.20 5.53 85.60
N ALA A 887 3.94 4.46 85.31
CA ALA A 887 5.23 4.22 85.94
C ALA A 887 6.29 5.30 85.61
N LYS A 888 6.24 5.88 84.41
CA LYS A 888 7.10 7.03 84.02
C LYS A 888 6.60 8.34 84.63
N ARG A 889 5.29 8.59 84.65
CA ARG A 889 4.67 9.74 85.32
C ARG A 889 5.06 9.80 86.80
N ALA A 890 4.89 8.69 87.53
CA ALA A 890 5.25 8.60 88.94
C ALA A 890 6.74 8.92 89.21
N LYS A 891 7.67 8.45 88.36
CA LYS A 891 9.11 8.78 88.46
C LYS A 891 9.38 10.27 88.19
N LEU A 892 8.69 10.87 87.22
CA LEU A 892 8.82 12.30 86.90
C LEU A 892 8.24 13.18 88.03
N GLU A 893 7.08 12.83 88.60
CA GLU A 893 6.50 13.49 89.78
C GLU A 893 7.46 13.46 90.96
N GLN A 894 8.03 12.29 91.24
CA GLN A 894 9.04 12.15 92.29
C GLN A 894 10.30 12.99 91.98
N ALA A 895 10.76 13.05 90.73
CA ALA A 895 11.89 13.93 90.36
C ALA A 895 11.60 15.42 90.63
N VAL A 896 10.37 15.90 90.36
CA VAL A 896 9.92 17.25 90.74
C VAL A 896 9.91 17.41 92.27
N GLN A 897 9.40 16.42 93.02
CA GLN A 897 9.40 16.44 94.49
C GLN A 897 10.81 16.51 95.07
N LEU A 898 11.78 15.77 94.51
CA LEU A 898 13.20 15.82 94.89
C LEU A 898 13.81 17.19 94.61
N CYS A 899 13.53 17.79 93.45
CA CYS A 899 14.02 19.12 93.11
C CYS A 899 13.45 20.19 94.06
N GLN A 900 12.16 20.12 94.40
CA GLN A 900 11.55 21.02 95.37
C GLN A 900 12.15 20.82 96.77
N PHE A 901 12.31 19.56 97.21
CA PHE A 901 12.92 19.24 98.50
C PHE A 901 14.37 19.76 98.60
N GLN A 902 15.16 19.61 97.53
CA GLN A 902 16.50 20.15 97.43
C GLN A 902 16.52 21.70 97.50
N ASN A 903 15.57 22.37 96.86
CA ASN A 903 15.43 23.83 96.93
C ASN A 903 15.05 24.31 98.33
N ASP A 904 14.07 23.68 98.97
CA ASP A 904 13.63 23.99 100.33
C ASP A 904 14.79 23.77 101.33
N ALA A 905 15.52 22.66 101.21
CA ALA A 905 16.70 22.36 102.00
C ALA A 905 17.83 23.41 101.81
N ASN A 906 18.08 23.82 100.56
CA ASN A 906 19.05 24.89 100.25
C ASN A 906 18.63 26.25 100.85
N GLN A 907 17.33 26.55 100.88
CA GLN A 907 16.81 27.76 101.54
C GLN A 907 17.06 27.71 103.06
N VAL A 908 16.81 26.57 103.71
CA VAL A 908 17.12 26.37 105.14
C VAL A 908 18.62 26.45 105.41
N ILE A 909 19.47 25.86 104.57
CA ILE A 909 20.94 25.98 104.65
C ILE A 909 21.37 27.46 104.56
N SER A 910 20.73 28.25 103.71
CA SER A 910 20.99 29.70 103.59
C SER A 910 20.66 30.46 104.87
N TRP A 911 19.52 30.15 105.51
CA TRP A 911 19.16 30.73 106.81
C TRP A 911 20.12 30.31 107.93
N ILE A 912 20.52 29.04 107.97
CA ILE A 912 21.53 28.54 108.92
C ILE A 912 22.84 29.31 108.76
N ARG A 913 23.34 29.43 107.52
CA ARG A 913 24.59 30.13 107.20
C ARG A 913 24.54 31.63 107.53
N ASN A 914 23.38 32.26 107.36
CA ASN A 914 23.15 33.64 107.80
C ASN A 914 23.20 33.75 109.34
N GLY A 915 22.54 32.83 110.06
CA GLY A 915 22.61 32.74 111.52
C GLY A 915 24.04 32.56 112.05
N GLU A 916 24.85 31.73 111.40
CA GLU A 916 26.28 31.57 111.73
C GLU A 916 27.05 32.88 111.51
N ALA A 917 26.85 33.54 110.37
CA ALA A 917 27.50 34.82 110.06
C ALA A 917 27.12 35.92 111.06
N MET A 918 25.84 36.00 111.47
CA MET A 918 25.37 36.94 112.49
C MET A 918 26.02 36.70 113.86
N LEU A 919 26.19 35.45 114.28
CA LEU A 919 26.87 35.11 115.54
C LEU A 919 28.35 35.51 115.53
N VAL A 920 29.05 35.25 114.42
CA VAL A 920 30.47 35.60 114.25
C VAL A 920 30.65 37.12 114.21
N ALA A 921 29.84 37.84 113.43
CA ALA A 921 29.96 39.29 113.26
C ALA A 921 29.62 40.08 114.54
N SER A 922 28.76 39.54 115.41
CA SER A 922 28.36 40.17 116.67
C SER A 922 29.14 39.68 117.90
N PHE A 923 30.23 38.93 117.73
CA PHE A 923 30.99 38.35 118.84
C PHE A 923 31.88 39.40 119.54
N VAL A 924 31.57 39.69 120.82
CA VAL A 924 32.36 40.56 121.70
C VAL A 924 32.41 39.94 123.11
N THR A 925 33.55 40.07 123.80
CA THR A 925 33.66 39.67 125.22
C THR A 925 33.36 40.88 126.11
N PRO A 926 32.31 40.86 126.95
CA PRO A 926 31.88 42.04 127.71
C PRO A 926 32.91 42.45 128.77
N ASN A 927 33.12 43.76 128.92
CA ASN A 927 34.01 44.34 129.93
C ASN A 927 33.25 44.84 131.18
N SER A 928 31.93 44.92 131.14
CA SER A 928 31.10 45.53 132.19
C SER A 928 29.73 44.88 132.31
N LEU A 929 29.00 45.19 133.39
CA LEU A 929 27.63 44.74 133.58
C LEU A 929 26.70 45.21 132.45
N GLN A 930 26.83 46.47 132.02
CA GLN A 930 25.99 47.06 130.98
C GLN A 930 26.17 46.37 129.62
N GLU A 931 27.42 46.09 129.23
CA GLU A 931 27.70 45.32 128.00
C GLU A 931 27.19 43.89 128.10
N ALA A 932 27.36 43.23 129.25
CA ALA A 932 26.80 41.90 129.47
C ALA A 932 25.27 41.89 129.36
N GLU A 933 24.58 42.93 129.86
CA GLU A 933 23.12 43.05 129.75
C GLU A 933 22.65 43.33 128.32
N GLN A 934 23.39 44.12 127.55
CA GLN A 934 23.10 44.35 126.14
C GLN A 934 23.30 43.08 125.30
N LEU A 935 24.45 42.41 125.44
CA LEU A 935 24.73 41.15 124.74
C LEU A 935 23.73 40.03 125.11
N ARG A 936 23.16 40.07 126.33
CA ARG A 936 22.09 39.12 126.74
C ARG A 936 20.80 39.38 125.98
N LYS A 937 20.36 40.64 125.85
CA LYS A 937 19.17 41.02 125.08
C LYS A 937 19.32 40.70 123.59
N GLU A 938 20.49 40.97 123.02
CA GLU A 938 20.79 40.62 121.63
C GLU A 938 20.77 39.11 121.41
N HIS A 939 21.30 38.34 122.36
CA HIS A 939 21.26 36.88 122.29
C HIS A 939 19.84 36.32 122.49
N GLU A 940 19.03 36.89 123.39
CA GLU A 940 17.59 36.56 123.53
C GLU A 940 16.82 36.83 122.23
N GLN A 941 17.08 37.95 121.55
CA GLN A 941 16.47 38.25 120.24
C GLN A 941 16.93 37.28 119.15
N PHE A 942 18.22 36.93 119.13
CA PHE A 942 18.77 35.96 118.19
C PHE A 942 18.21 34.54 118.40
N GLN A 943 17.93 34.17 119.66
CA GLN A 943 17.32 32.88 120.01
C GLN A 943 15.94 32.69 119.33
N VAL A 944 15.12 33.73 119.23
CA VAL A 944 13.83 33.71 118.50
C VAL A 944 14.02 33.43 117.00
N ALA A 945 15.12 33.88 116.39
CA ALA A 945 15.45 33.56 114.99
C ALA A 945 15.95 32.12 114.82
N ILE A 946 16.65 31.59 115.83
CA ILE A 946 17.04 30.17 115.90
C ILE A 946 15.83 29.26 116.05
N GLU A 947 14.85 29.57 116.90
CA GLU A 947 13.65 28.74 117.09
C GLU A 947 12.81 28.59 115.80
N LYS A 948 12.75 29.65 114.99
CA LYS A 948 12.14 29.59 113.64
C LYS A 948 12.93 28.70 112.69
N THR A 949 14.25 28.92 112.61
CA THR A 949 15.15 28.09 111.77
C THR A 949 15.16 26.62 112.19
N HIS A 950 15.03 26.34 113.49
CA HIS A 950 14.89 24.99 114.05
C HIS A 950 13.66 24.27 113.49
N THR A 951 12.52 24.96 113.53
CA THR A 951 11.24 24.43 113.01
C THR A 951 11.39 24.05 111.54
N SER A 952 12.01 24.90 110.73
CA SER A 952 12.28 24.61 109.31
C SER A 952 13.27 23.46 109.10
N ALA A 953 14.35 23.36 109.90
CA ALA A 953 15.30 22.25 109.82
C ALA A 953 14.65 20.89 110.19
N VAL A 954 13.77 20.87 111.20
CA VAL A 954 12.98 19.68 111.56
C VAL A 954 11.96 19.33 110.48
N GLN A 955 11.32 20.32 109.86
CA GLN A 955 10.41 20.10 108.72
C GLN A 955 11.12 19.48 107.52
N VAL A 956 12.34 19.91 107.19
CA VAL A 956 13.16 19.27 106.14
C VAL A 956 13.40 17.79 106.46
N LYS A 957 13.80 17.46 107.70
CA LYS A 957 13.99 16.06 108.10
C LYS A 957 12.70 15.24 108.02
N TYR A 958 11.59 15.75 108.55
CA TYR A 958 10.28 15.06 108.48
C TYR A 958 9.84 14.83 107.03
N ARG A 959 10.08 15.80 106.13
CA ARG A 959 9.77 15.67 104.71
C ARG A 959 10.68 14.66 104.00
N ALA A 960 11.95 14.57 104.40
CA ALA A 960 12.87 13.54 103.92
C ALA A 960 12.37 12.13 104.28
N ASP A 961 12.03 11.92 105.56
CA ASP A 961 11.47 10.66 106.05
C ASP A 961 10.14 10.31 105.35
N ALA A 962 9.26 11.30 105.12
CA ALA A 962 8.01 11.11 104.41
C ALA A 962 8.20 10.68 102.94
N LEU A 963 9.13 11.31 102.20
CA LEU A 963 9.44 10.94 100.81
C LEU A 963 10.07 9.53 100.74
N ILE A 964 10.96 9.18 101.67
CA ILE A 964 11.57 7.84 101.73
C ILE A 964 10.51 6.77 102.02
N ASN A 965 9.60 7.02 102.98
CA ASN A 965 8.50 6.11 103.31
C ASN A 965 7.47 5.97 102.17
N ALA A 966 7.41 6.93 101.25
CA ALA A 966 6.57 6.89 100.04
C ALA A 966 7.23 6.12 98.87
N ASN A 967 8.31 5.36 99.10
CA ASN A 967 9.06 4.62 98.07
C ASN A 967 9.54 5.50 96.90
N HIS A 968 10.05 6.69 97.20
CA HIS A 968 10.68 7.58 96.22
C HIS A 968 11.87 6.91 95.49
N TYR A 969 11.97 7.07 94.17
CA TYR A 969 12.93 6.37 93.30
C TYR A 969 14.41 6.57 93.68
N ASP A 970 14.78 7.76 94.15
CA ASP A 970 16.11 8.08 94.68
C ASP A 970 16.00 8.46 96.17
N PRO A 971 15.95 7.47 97.08
CA PRO A 971 15.91 7.73 98.52
C PRO A 971 17.30 8.07 99.08
N GLN A 972 18.37 7.86 98.30
CA GLN A 972 19.74 8.09 98.75
C GLN A 972 20.08 9.58 98.71
N SER A 973 19.78 10.28 97.61
CA SER A 973 19.94 11.73 97.53
C SER A 973 19.12 12.47 98.60
N ILE A 974 17.92 11.98 98.92
CA ILE A 974 17.07 12.57 99.97
C ILE A 974 17.74 12.52 101.35
N ARG A 975 18.36 11.39 101.71
CA ARG A 975 19.12 11.26 102.96
C ARG A 975 20.30 12.23 103.00
N GLU A 976 21.10 12.26 101.93
CA GLU A 976 22.29 13.10 101.85
C GLU A 976 21.97 14.59 102.04
N ILE A 977 20.88 15.07 101.44
CA ILE A 977 20.37 16.45 101.62
C ILE A 977 19.93 16.69 103.08
N SER A 978 19.14 15.78 103.65
CA SER A 978 18.64 15.89 105.03
C SER A 978 19.76 15.87 106.07
N ASP A 979 20.78 15.03 105.86
CA ASP A 979 21.93 14.89 106.76
C ASP A 979 22.85 16.13 106.71
N ASP A 980 23.04 16.75 105.54
CA ASP A 980 23.80 18.00 105.41
C ASP A 980 23.11 19.17 106.14
N VAL A 981 21.78 19.31 105.98
CA VAL A 981 20.96 20.28 106.73
C VAL A 981 21.06 20.03 108.24
N THR A 982 20.92 18.77 108.67
CA THR A 982 20.99 18.38 110.08
C THR A 982 22.36 18.70 110.69
N LYS A 983 23.44 18.40 109.98
CA LYS A 983 24.82 18.65 110.41
C LYS A 983 25.12 20.15 110.56
N LYS A 984 24.73 20.96 109.58
CA LYS A 984 24.89 22.43 109.64
C LYS A 984 24.01 23.05 110.74
N TRP A 985 22.80 22.53 110.94
CA TRP A 985 21.92 22.95 112.02
C TRP A 985 22.54 22.72 113.41
N GLN A 986 23.09 21.53 113.66
CA GLN A 986 23.78 21.20 114.91
C GLN A 986 24.99 22.12 115.18
N GLN A 987 25.72 22.52 114.13
CA GLN A 987 26.83 23.46 114.24
C GLN A 987 26.38 24.86 114.69
N LEU A 988 25.33 25.42 114.06
CA LEU A 988 24.75 26.70 114.44
C LEU A 988 24.24 26.72 115.89
N VAL A 989 23.51 25.67 116.31
CA VAL A 989 23.02 25.54 117.70
C VAL A 989 24.20 25.53 118.68
N THR A 990 25.27 24.79 118.37
CA THR A 990 26.49 24.76 119.19
C THR A 990 27.09 26.16 119.37
N TYR A 991 27.22 26.95 118.29
CA TYR A 991 27.70 28.33 118.40
C TYR A 991 26.79 29.20 119.28
N ALA A 992 25.47 29.10 119.11
CA ALA A 992 24.51 29.87 119.90
C ALA A 992 24.60 29.53 121.40
N GLU A 993 24.71 28.25 121.75
CA GLU A 993 24.90 27.81 123.14
C GLU A 993 26.20 28.33 123.75
N GLU A 994 27.30 28.38 122.99
CA GLU A 994 28.57 28.91 123.50
C GLU A 994 28.47 30.42 123.80
N ARG A 995 27.80 31.20 122.94
CA ARG A 995 27.46 32.60 123.23
C ARG A 995 26.56 32.71 124.48
N HIS A 996 25.56 31.84 124.62
CA HIS A 996 24.68 31.82 125.80
C HIS A 996 25.47 31.64 127.10
N LYS A 997 26.34 30.61 127.14
CA LYS A 997 27.15 30.27 128.31
C LYS A 997 28.12 31.41 128.68
N LEU A 998 28.74 32.04 127.68
CA LEU A 998 29.60 33.21 127.87
C LEU A 998 28.85 34.39 128.50
N VAL A 999 27.74 34.80 127.89
CA VAL A 999 26.97 35.99 128.32
C VAL A 999 26.29 35.77 129.68
N THR A 1000 25.82 34.57 129.96
CA THR A 1000 25.27 34.23 131.29
C THR A 1000 26.36 34.18 132.36
N ALA A 1001 27.56 33.70 132.04
CA ALA A 1001 28.67 33.70 133.01
C ALA A 1001 29.19 35.12 133.30
N SER A 1002 29.29 36.00 132.30
CA SER A 1002 29.67 37.41 132.51
C SER A 1002 28.63 38.15 133.36
N MET A 1003 27.34 37.96 133.07
CA MET A 1003 26.22 38.49 133.84
C MET A 1003 26.34 38.14 135.33
N ASN A 1004 26.56 36.85 135.62
CA ASN A 1004 26.68 36.35 136.97
C ASN A 1004 27.92 36.90 137.68
N PHE A 1005 29.06 37.00 136.99
CA PHE A 1005 30.27 37.61 137.57
C PHE A 1005 30.04 39.08 137.94
N TYR A 1006 29.67 39.94 136.99
CA TYR A 1006 29.57 41.38 137.24
C TYR A 1006 28.50 41.70 138.31
N LYS A 1007 27.33 41.05 138.28
CA LYS A 1007 26.30 41.23 139.33
C LYS A 1007 26.77 40.76 140.70
N THR A 1008 27.45 39.62 140.79
CA THR A 1008 27.99 39.12 142.06
C THR A 1008 29.06 40.07 142.60
N ALA A 1009 29.97 40.54 141.74
CA ALA A 1009 31.06 41.44 142.13
C ALA A 1009 30.52 42.77 142.69
N GLU A 1010 29.58 43.41 142.00
CA GLU A 1010 28.96 44.66 142.49
C GLU A 1010 28.22 44.48 143.82
N GLN A 1011 27.42 43.40 143.95
CA GLN A 1011 26.68 43.11 145.18
C GLN A 1011 27.61 42.82 146.36
N VAL A 1012 28.67 42.02 146.17
CA VAL A 1012 29.61 41.66 147.23
C VAL A 1012 30.39 42.89 147.70
N CYS A 1013 30.90 43.71 146.78
CA CYS A 1013 31.57 44.97 147.12
C CYS A 1013 30.66 45.89 147.95
N SER A 1014 29.39 46.02 147.56
CA SER A 1014 28.39 46.82 148.29
C SER A 1014 28.10 46.30 149.71
N VAL A 1015 28.02 44.96 149.88
CA VAL A 1015 27.86 44.32 151.20
C VAL A 1015 29.08 44.54 152.08
N LEU A 1016 30.30 44.43 151.53
CA LEU A 1016 31.54 44.70 152.26
C LEU A 1016 31.59 46.17 152.73
N ASP A 1017 31.28 47.13 151.85
CA ASP A 1017 31.20 48.55 152.18
C ASP A 1017 30.14 48.84 153.27
N SER A 1018 29.10 48.02 153.42
CA SER A 1018 28.11 48.13 154.49
C SER A 1018 28.61 47.55 155.81
N LEU A 1019 29.22 46.36 155.78
CA LEU A 1019 29.75 45.71 156.98
C LEU A 1019 30.93 46.48 157.61
N GLU A 1020 31.78 47.12 156.79
CA GLU A 1020 32.85 47.98 157.31
C GLU A 1020 32.28 49.12 158.17
N ARG A 1021 31.20 49.76 157.69
CA ARG A 1021 30.50 50.84 158.41
C ARG A 1021 29.76 50.35 159.66
N GLU A 1022 29.34 49.09 159.70
CA GLU A 1022 28.70 48.48 160.88
C GLU A 1022 29.72 48.12 161.96
N TYR A 1023 30.85 47.51 161.59
CA TYR A 1023 31.85 47.03 162.56
C TYR A 1023 32.69 48.15 163.21
N ARG A 1024 32.76 49.34 162.61
CA ARG A 1024 33.41 50.52 163.22
C ARG A 1024 32.65 51.17 164.39
N ARG A 1025 31.41 50.77 164.69
CA ARG A 1025 30.60 51.38 165.76
C ARG A 1025 30.98 50.83 167.15
N GLU A 1026 31.10 51.73 168.12
CA GLU A 1026 31.32 51.40 169.54
C GLU A 1026 29.99 51.47 170.30
N ASP A 1027 29.58 50.37 170.93
CA ASP A 1027 28.36 50.26 171.75
C ASP A 1027 28.69 49.69 173.15
N ASP A 1028 27.88 50.00 174.17
CA ASP A 1028 27.97 49.38 175.50
C ASP A 1028 27.22 48.05 175.55
N TRP A 1029 27.96 46.96 175.39
CA TRP A 1029 27.42 45.59 175.37
C TRP A 1029 27.04 45.03 176.76
N CYS A 1030 27.36 45.72 177.87
CA CYS A 1030 27.20 45.20 179.24
C CYS A 1030 26.17 45.99 180.09
N GLY A 1031 25.95 47.28 179.80
CA GLY A 1031 24.97 48.13 180.47
C GLY A 1031 23.52 47.98 179.99
N GLY A 1032 23.29 47.39 178.81
CA GLY A 1032 21.99 47.37 178.13
C GLY A 1032 20.89 46.52 178.78
N GLY A 1033 20.00 47.17 179.55
CA GLY A 1033 18.56 46.86 179.60
C GLY A 1033 18.09 45.58 180.29
N GLY A 1034 17.78 45.68 181.60
CA GLY A 1034 16.62 45.04 182.27
C GLY A 1034 16.43 43.51 182.31
N SER A 1035 17.16 42.71 181.54
CA SER A 1035 16.97 41.26 181.47
C SER A 1035 17.65 40.53 182.64
N SER A 1036 16.95 39.51 183.17
CA SER A 1036 17.39 38.76 184.35
C SER A 1036 18.62 37.86 184.11
N ASP A 1037 19.01 37.59 182.85
CA ASP A 1037 20.20 36.80 182.53
C ASP A 1037 21.03 37.42 181.38
N LYS A 1038 21.76 38.49 181.73
CA LYS A 1038 22.65 39.23 180.81
C LYS A 1038 23.68 38.36 180.07
N ALA A 1039 24.07 37.21 180.64
CA ALA A 1039 25.11 36.36 180.04
C ALA A 1039 24.65 35.72 178.72
N GLN A 1040 23.36 35.34 178.65
CA GLN A 1040 22.77 34.68 177.48
C GLN A 1040 22.76 35.59 176.25
N THR A 1041 22.45 36.88 176.44
CA THR A 1041 22.35 37.87 175.34
C THR A 1041 23.68 38.11 174.65
N ILE A 1042 24.78 38.20 175.40
CA ILE A 1042 26.11 38.45 174.82
C ILE A 1042 26.59 37.24 174.01
N VAL A 1043 26.29 36.02 174.45
CA VAL A 1043 26.54 34.78 173.67
C VAL A 1043 25.81 34.80 172.33
N GLN A 1044 24.54 35.23 172.32
CA GLN A 1044 23.77 35.37 171.07
C GLN A 1044 24.37 36.40 170.12
N LEU A 1045 24.86 37.54 170.64
CA LEU A 1045 25.56 38.55 169.83
C LEU A 1045 26.87 38.03 169.25
N ILE A 1046 27.66 37.26 170.01
CA ILE A 1046 28.89 36.62 169.54
C ILE A 1046 28.59 35.60 168.43
N SER A 1047 27.54 34.77 168.59
CA SER A 1047 27.10 33.82 167.54
C SER A 1047 26.73 34.55 166.25
N LYS A 1048 25.87 35.58 166.35
CA LYS A 1048 25.43 36.37 165.19
C LYS A 1048 26.60 37.06 164.48
N HIS A 1049 27.56 37.62 165.23
CA HIS A 1049 28.75 38.25 164.67
C HIS A 1049 29.65 37.22 163.96
N GLN A 1050 29.76 36.01 164.48
CA GLN A 1050 30.48 34.89 163.86
C GLN A 1050 29.78 34.41 162.56
N GLU A 1051 28.45 34.30 162.56
CA GLU A 1051 27.64 33.98 161.38
C GLU A 1051 27.78 35.04 160.27
N GLN A 1052 27.75 36.33 160.62
CA GLN A 1052 27.96 37.43 159.66
C GLN A 1052 29.31 37.34 158.95
N LYS A 1053 30.39 36.94 159.66
CA LYS A 1053 31.71 36.70 159.04
C LYS A 1053 31.68 35.58 158.03
N GLU A 1054 31.07 34.45 158.37
CA GLU A 1054 30.96 33.34 157.42
C GLU A 1054 30.15 33.72 156.19
N ALA A 1055 29.08 34.48 156.36
CA ALA A 1055 28.22 34.93 155.26
C ALA A 1055 28.99 35.77 154.23
N PHE A 1056 29.74 36.80 154.65
CA PHE A 1056 30.46 37.64 153.69
C PHE A 1056 31.65 36.92 153.05
N LEU A 1057 32.38 36.06 153.77
CA LEU A 1057 33.46 35.26 153.19
C LEU A 1057 32.96 34.24 152.16
N LYS A 1058 31.79 33.63 152.41
CA LYS A 1058 31.09 32.78 151.42
C LYS A 1058 30.73 33.60 150.17
N ALA A 1059 30.31 34.86 150.34
CA ALA A 1059 30.01 35.76 149.23
C ALA A 1059 31.27 36.19 148.42
N CYS A 1060 32.39 36.53 149.08
CA CYS A 1060 33.67 36.80 148.41
C CYS A 1060 34.23 35.58 147.66
N THR A 1061 33.99 34.37 148.20
CA THR A 1061 34.32 33.11 147.53
C THR A 1061 33.45 32.90 146.29
N LEU A 1062 32.17 33.24 146.35
CA LEU A 1062 31.24 33.16 145.22
C LEU A 1062 31.66 34.10 144.08
N ALA A 1063 32.05 35.35 144.37
CA ALA A 1063 32.53 36.31 143.38
C ALA A 1063 33.79 35.83 142.63
N ARG A 1064 34.73 35.19 143.32
CA ARG A 1064 35.92 34.57 142.71
C ARG A 1064 35.54 33.39 141.79
N ARG A 1065 34.64 32.51 142.21
CA ARG A 1065 34.18 31.37 141.40
C ARG A 1065 33.38 31.78 140.16
N THR A 1066 32.57 32.84 140.24
CA THR A 1066 31.86 33.35 139.07
C THR A 1066 32.82 34.00 138.07
N ALA A 1067 33.89 34.64 138.53
CA ALA A 1067 34.98 35.15 137.67
C ALA A 1067 35.70 34.04 136.90
N GLU A 1068 36.12 32.97 137.59
CA GLU A 1068 36.75 31.79 136.97
C GLU A 1068 35.85 31.16 135.90
N THR A 1069 34.55 31.07 136.19
CA THR A 1069 33.54 30.53 135.28
C THR A 1069 33.40 31.41 134.03
N PHE A 1070 33.38 32.74 134.18
CA PHE A 1070 33.34 33.67 133.07
C PHE A 1070 34.58 33.56 132.18
N LEU A 1071 35.79 33.60 132.76
CA LEU A 1071 37.04 33.50 132.00
C LEU A 1071 37.18 32.17 131.24
N LYS A 1072 36.69 31.07 131.82
CA LYS A 1072 36.63 29.77 131.15
C LYS A 1072 35.79 29.83 129.86
N TYR A 1073 34.60 30.42 129.91
CA TYR A 1073 33.75 30.54 128.72
C TYR A 1073 34.23 31.60 127.73
N ALA A 1074 34.87 32.68 128.19
CA ALA A 1074 35.48 33.70 127.32
C ALA A 1074 36.58 33.07 126.43
N ASN A 1075 37.53 32.37 127.06
CA ASN A 1075 38.60 31.66 126.35
C ASN A 1075 38.07 30.57 125.42
N ARG A 1076 37.06 29.78 125.86
CA ARG A 1076 36.46 28.73 125.01
C ARG A 1076 35.76 29.33 123.79
N SER A 1077 34.97 30.39 123.97
CA SER A 1077 34.24 31.03 122.87
C SER A 1077 35.20 31.65 121.83
N GLN A 1078 36.29 32.29 122.28
CA GLN A 1078 37.31 32.82 121.36
C GLN A 1078 37.94 31.74 120.47
N GLN A 1079 38.16 30.53 121.01
CA GLN A 1079 38.64 29.37 120.23
C GLN A 1079 37.59 28.88 119.22
N TYR A 1080 36.32 28.76 119.62
CA TYR A 1080 35.23 28.32 118.74
C TYR A 1080 34.97 29.31 117.59
N TYR A 1081 34.96 30.62 117.87
CA TYR A 1081 34.75 31.67 116.87
C TYR A 1081 36.02 32.04 116.07
N LYS A 1082 37.18 31.43 116.37
CA LYS A 1082 38.49 31.70 115.75
C LYS A 1082 38.88 33.19 115.76
N TYR A 1083 38.45 33.93 116.77
CA TYR A 1083 38.59 35.39 116.81
C TYR A 1083 39.84 35.80 117.59
N GLN A 1084 40.85 36.36 116.91
CA GLN A 1084 42.07 36.89 117.51
C GLN A 1084 42.11 38.42 117.39
N MET A 1085 41.80 39.16 118.46
CA MET A 1085 42.59 40.31 118.95
C MET A 1085 41.97 41.04 120.16
N GLN A 1086 42.89 41.58 120.99
CA GLN A 1086 42.77 42.74 121.90
C GLN A 1086 41.40 43.08 122.52
N GLY A 1087 40.94 42.25 123.45
CA GLY A 1087 40.00 42.65 124.51
C GLY A 1087 40.58 42.28 125.87
N ASN A 1088 40.96 43.27 126.69
CA ASN A 1088 41.71 43.08 127.95
C ASN A 1088 40.84 42.55 129.12
N CYS A 1089 39.85 41.72 128.81
CA CYS A 1089 38.82 41.22 129.74
C CYS A 1089 39.42 40.52 130.97
N GLU A 1090 40.42 39.63 130.78
CA GLU A 1090 41.11 38.97 131.88
C GLU A 1090 41.76 39.97 132.85
N THR A 1091 42.37 41.04 132.32
CA THR A 1091 42.97 42.09 133.14
C THR A 1091 41.91 42.93 133.87
N HIS A 1092 40.75 43.16 133.25
CA HIS A 1092 39.64 43.89 133.86
C HIS A 1092 39.00 43.10 135.01
N VAL A 1093 38.75 41.80 134.79
CA VAL A 1093 38.28 40.87 135.82
C VAL A 1093 39.26 40.81 137.00
N ARG A 1094 40.57 40.73 136.72
CA ARG A 1094 41.63 40.75 137.74
C ARG A 1094 41.57 42.01 138.61
N THR A 1095 41.48 43.20 138.00
CA THR A 1095 41.36 44.48 138.72
C THR A 1095 40.14 44.52 139.67
N ILE A 1096 39.00 43.95 139.27
CA ILE A 1096 37.80 43.87 140.11
C ILE A 1096 38.04 42.93 141.31
N LEU A 1097 38.69 41.78 141.10
CA LEU A 1097 39.00 40.82 142.16
C LEU A 1097 40.01 41.38 143.17
N ASP A 1098 41.02 42.12 142.72
CA ASP A 1098 42.00 42.77 143.60
C ASP A 1098 41.34 43.83 144.51
N LYS A 1099 40.39 44.60 143.97
CA LYS A 1099 39.58 45.54 144.77
C LYS A 1099 38.75 44.81 145.82
N LEU A 1100 38.07 43.73 145.43
CA LEU A 1100 37.22 42.93 146.32
C LEU A 1100 38.03 42.29 147.45
N LEU A 1101 39.22 41.75 147.15
CA LEU A 1101 40.14 41.20 148.15
C LEU A 1101 40.62 42.28 149.16
N THR A 1102 40.83 43.51 148.70
CA THR A 1102 41.21 44.63 149.56
C THR A 1102 40.09 44.96 150.56
N GLN A 1103 38.84 45.06 150.09
CA GLN A 1103 37.66 45.28 150.94
C GLN A 1103 37.39 44.10 151.91
N GLU A 1104 37.57 42.84 151.46
CA GLU A 1104 37.41 41.63 152.29
C GLU A 1104 38.31 41.65 153.53
N ASN A 1105 39.59 42.02 153.34
CA ASN A 1105 40.56 42.12 154.43
C ASN A 1105 40.23 43.25 155.42
N GLN A 1106 39.79 44.40 154.92
CA GLN A 1106 39.42 45.57 155.73
C GLN A 1106 38.21 45.28 156.64
N VAL A 1107 37.19 44.57 156.13
CA VAL A 1107 36.03 44.14 156.93
C VAL A 1107 36.44 43.10 157.99
N LEU A 1108 37.37 42.19 157.68
CA LEU A 1108 37.88 41.20 158.64
C LEU A 1108 38.64 41.83 159.83
N GLU A 1109 39.36 42.92 159.60
CA GLU A 1109 40.09 43.64 160.64
C GLU A 1109 39.13 44.24 161.68
N PHE A 1110 38.15 45.05 161.23
CA PHE A 1110 37.14 45.63 162.12
C PHE A 1110 36.27 44.55 162.80
N TRP A 1111 35.93 43.46 162.10
CA TRP A 1111 35.23 42.32 162.70
C TRP A 1111 35.99 41.74 163.90
N THR A 1112 37.31 41.59 163.77
CA THR A 1112 38.18 41.00 164.80
C THR A 1112 38.26 41.89 166.04
N GLN A 1113 38.36 43.21 165.83
CA GLN A 1113 38.35 44.19 166.90
C GLN A 1113 37.03 44.16 167.70
N ARG A 1114 35.87 44.13 167.01
CA ARG A 1114 34.55 44.06 167.65
C ARG A 1114 34.30 42.75 168.39
N LYS A 1115 34.80 41.61 167.88
CA LYS A 1115 34.71 40.31 168.58
C LYS A 1115 35.42 40.35 169.94
N LYS A 1116 36.63 40.90 169.98
CA LYS A 1116 37.42 41.03 171.23
C LYS A 1116 36.66 41.80 172.32
N SER A 1117 35.92 42.84 171.95
CA SER A 1117 35.09 43.62 172.90
C SER A 1117 33.90 42.82 173.45
N LEU A 1118 33.21 42.04 172.58
CA LEU A 1118 32.10 41.18 173.01
C LEU A 1118 32.56 40.05 173.94
N ASP A 1119 33.67 39.37 173.61
CA ASP A 1119 34.24 38.28 174.43
C ASP A 1119 34.61 38.77 175.84
N GLN A 1120 35.18 39.99 175.97
CA GLN A 1120 35.42 40.61 177.27
C GLN A 1120 34.11 40.93 178.00
N CYS A 1121 33.08 41.43 177.32
CA CYS A 1121 31.81 41.70 177.97
C CYS A 1121 31.14 40.43 178.54
N GLN A 1122 31.25 39.29 177.86
CA GLN A 1122 30.75 38.01 178.36
C GLN A 1122 31.47 37.56 179.66
N GLN A 1123 32.80 37.68 179.69
CA GLN A 1123 33.62 37.30 180.85
C GLN A 1123 33.24 38.09 182.11
N PHE A 1124 32.99 39.40 181.98
CA PHE A 1124 32.55 40.25 183.08
C PHE A 1124 31.20 39.83 183.68
N VAL A 1125 30.21 39.53 182.83
CA VAL A 1125 28.85 39.20 183.31
C VAL A 1125 28.81 37.85 184.03
N LEU A 1126 29.57 36.85 183.57
CA LEU A 1126 29.70 35.56 184.27
C LEU A 1126 30.39 35.71 185.63
N PHE A 1127 31.36 36.62 185.73
CA PHE A 1127 32.03 36.96 186.98
C PHE A 1127 31.05 37.60 187.99
N GLU A 1128 30.27 38.61 187.56
CA GLU A 1128 29.26 39.27 188.40
C GLU A 1128 28.24 38.27 188.97
N ARG A 1129 27.72 37.36 188.15
CA ARG A 1129 26.75 36.33 188.55
C ARG A 1129 27.30 35.42 189.65
N SER A 1130 28.56 35.01 189.52
CA SER A 1130 29.22 34.11 190.48
C SER A 1130 29.40 34.79 191.85
N ALA A 1131 29.81 36.07 191.87
CA ALA A 1131 30.04 36.81 193.11
C ALA A 1131 28.75 36.99 193.95
N LYS A 1132 27.61 37.22 193.29
CA LYS A 1132 26.29 37.34 193.94
C LYS A 1132 25.88 36.06 194.67
N GLN A 1133 26.02 34.90 194.01
CA GLN A 1133 25.65 33.61 194.58
C GLN A 1133 26.43 33.27 195.87
N ALA A 1134 27.71 33.62 195.93
CA ALA A 1134 28.53 33.40 197.12
C ALA A 1134 28.05 34.24 198.31
N ILE A 1135 27.68 35.51 198.10
CA ILE A 1135 27.15 36.41 199.14
C ILE A 1135 25.79 35.92 199.67
N GLU A 1136 24.91 35.46 198.79
CA GLU A 1136 23.56 35.02 199.13
C GLU A 1136 23.57 33.77 200.03
N TRP A 1137 24.47 32.82 199.76
CA TRP A 1137 24.64 31.62 200.59
C TRP A 1137 25.08 31.97 202.02
N ILE A 1138 26.06 32.87 202.17
CA ILE A 1138 26.58 33.29 203.49
C ILE A 1138 25.46 33.90 204.34
N HIS A 1139 24.63 34.75 203.74
CA HIS A 1139 23.52 35.41 204.41
C HIS A 1139 22.38 34.45 204.77
N ASN A 1140 21.89 33.67 203.80
CA ASN A 1140 20.66 32.91 203.98
C ASN A 1140 20.87 31.58 204.72
N THR A 1141 22.04 30.95 204.58
CA THR A 1141 22.33 29.63 205.17
C THR A 1141 23.23 29.73 206.39
N GLY A 1142 24.27 30.55 206.34
CA GLY A 1142 25.25 30.70 207.44
C GLY A 1142 24.66 31.38 208.68
N GLU A 1143 24.17 32.60 208.54
CA GLU A 1143 23.68 33.42 209.65
C GLU A 1143 22.40 32.86 210.31
N ALA A 1144 21.53 32.23 209.53
CA ALA A 1144 20.31 31.59 210.03
C ALA A 1144 20.62 30.41 210.97
N TYR A 1145 21.68 29.65 210.68
CA TYR A 1145 22.11 28.54 211.54
C TYR A 1145 22.54 29.04 212.93
N LEU A 1146 23.37 30.08 212.97
CA LEU A 1146 23.91 30.62 214.22
C LEU A 1146 22.83 31.24 215.11
N SER A 1147 21.95 32.04 214.51
CA SER A 1147 20.98 32.85 215.24
C SER A 1147 19.94 32.05 216.03
N SER A 1148 19.76 30.76 215.72
CA SER A 1148 18.76 29.89 216.34
C SER A 1148 19.22 29.16 217.61
N ARG A 1149 20.52 29.22 217.97
CA ARG A 1149 21.11 28.27 218.92
C ARG A 1149 21.97 28.90 220.06
N THR A 1150 22.36 30.17 219.95
CA THR A 1150 23.44 30.86 220.71
C THR A 1150 23.33 30.96 222.24
N ASN A 1151 22.27 30.49 222.90
CA ASN A 1151 22.11 30.61 224.37
C ASN A 1151 21.54 29.33 225.03
N LEU A 1152 21.46 28.22 224.29
CA LEU A 1152 20.97 26.96 224.81
C LEU A 1152 22.12 26.13 225.41
N VAL A 1153 22.02 25.90 226.72
CA VAL A 1153 22.81 24.95 227.50
C VAL A 1153 21.81 23.98 228.13
N GLY A 1154 22.02 22.69 227.93
CA GLY A 1154 21.16 21.63 228.46
C GLY A 1154 21.08 21.64 229.98
N LYS A 1155 19.88 21.35 230.52
CA LYS A 1155 19.65 21.24 231.97
C LYS A 1155 20.07 19.87 232.49
N THR A 1156 20.11 18.86 231.62
CA THR A 1156 20.77 17.59 231.87
C THR A 1156 22.05 17.48 231.04
N ARG A 1157 22.95 16.58 231.47
CA ARG A 1157 24.22 16.32 230.77
C ARG A 1157 23.99 15.82 229.34
N GLU A 1158 22.97 14.98 229.14
CA GLU A 1158 22.64 14.40 227.83
C GLU A 1158 22.12 15.45 226.83
N GLU A 1159 21.42 16.48 227.28
CA GLU A 1159 20.94 17.57 226.41
C GLU A 1159 22.10 18.37 225.79
N THR A 1160 23.14 18.72 226.55
CA THR A 1160 24.26 19.51 225.99
C THR A 1160 25.21 18.67 225.14
N GLU A 1161 25.39 17.37 225.43
CA GLU A 1161 26.13 16.46 224.54
C GLU A 1161 25.44 16.35 223.16
N GLY A 1162 24.10 16.44 223.10
CA GLY A 1162 23.34 16.54 221.85
C GLY A 1162 23.63 17.81 221.04
N LEU A 1163 23.61 18.98 221.67
CA LEU A 1163 23.82 20.28 220.99
C LEU A 1163 25.22 20.41 220.39
N LEU A 1164 26.26 19.90 221.07
CA LEU A 1164 27.64 19.95 220.57
C LEU A 1164 27.86 19.08 219.32
N LYS A 1165 27.09 17.99 219.18
CA LYS A 1165 27.12 17.15 217.98
C LYS A 1165 26.56 17.89 216.75
N GLU A 1166 25.45 18.61 216.92
CA GLU A 1166 24.79 19.37 215.84
C GLU A 1166 25.68 20.50 215.28
N HIS A 1167 26.49 21.16 216.13
CA HIS A 1167 27.47 22.16 215.71
C HIS A 1167 28.52 21.61 214.74
N ASN A 1168 29.07 20.45 215.07
CA ASN A 1168 30.13 19.83 214.29
C ASN A 1168 29.64 19.36 212.91
N GLU A 1169 28.36 18.99 212.77
CA GLU A 1169 27.76 18.64 211.48
C GLU A 1169 27.62 19.87 210.57
N PHE A 1170 27.13 21.01 211.06
CA PHE A 1170 27.00 22.23 210.24
C PHE A 1170 28.36 22.88 209.87
N ARG A 1171 29.40 22.69 210.69
CA ARG A 1171 30.76 23.13 210.34
C ARG A 1171 31.26 22.51 209.03
N GLY A 1172 30.75 21.34 208.64
CA GLY A 1172 31.03 20.70 207.35
C GLY A 1172 30.60 21.53 206.14
N THR A 1173 29.36 22.03 206.13
CA THR A 1173 28.79 22.79 205.00
C THR A 1173 29.40 24.18 204.82
N ALA A 1174 29.88 24.82 205.90
CA ALA A 1174 30.62 26.09 205.80
C ALA A 1174 31.92 25.96 204.98
N LYS A 1175 32.61 24.81 205.08
CA LYS A 1175 33.91 24.60 204.44
C LYS A 1175 33.86 24.64 202.91
N GLU A 1176 32.79 24.16 202.26
CA GLU A 1176 32.67 24.19 200.80
C GLU A 1176 32.60 25.61 200.24
N THR A 1177 31.91 26.51 200.95
CA THR A 1177 31.71 27.88 200.47
C THR A 1177 33.01 28.69 200.54
N ARG A 1178 33.88 28.40 201.53
CA ARG A 1178 35.23 28.97 201.62
C ARG A 1178 36.04 28.79 200.34
N GLU A 1179 36.05 27.58 199.78
CA GLU A 1179 36.81 27.28 198.57
C GLU A 1179 36.17 27.92 197.32
N ARG A 1180 34.84 28.01 197.25
CA ARG A 1180 34.14 28.76 196.17
C ARG A 1180 34.51 30.24 196.16
N VAL A 1181 34.54 30.91 197.32
CA VAL A 1181 34.97 32.32 197.42
C VAL A 1181 36.41 32.47 196.94
N LYS A 1182 37.32 31.59 197.39
CA LYS A 1182 38.75 31.63 197.04
C LYS A 1182 39.01 31.51 195.53
N LEU A 1183 38.29 30.63 194.83
CA LEU A 1183 38.38 30.51 193.36
C LEU A 1183 37.87 31.78 192.64
N LEU A 1184 36.85 32.42 193.19
CA LEU A 1184 36.27 33.66 192.67
C LEU A 1184 37.28 34.82 192.71
N ILE A 1185 38.08 34.90 193.78
CA ILE A 1185 39.16 35.89 193.91
C ILE A 1185 40.24 35.64 192.84
N GLN A 1186 40.70 34.40 192.69
CA GLN A 1186 41.73 34.05 191.69
C GLN A 1186 41.30 34.35 190.24
N LEU A 1187 40.02 34.13 189.91
CA LEU A 1187 39.48 34.48 188.59
C LEU A 1187 39.51 36.00 188.36
N ALA A 1188 39.19 36.79 189.37
CA ALA A 1188 39.21 38.25 189.30
C ALA A 1188 40.59 38.80 188.98
N ASP A 1189 41.61 38.34 189.70
CA ASP A 1189 43.00 38.79 189.53
C ASP A 1189 43.49 38.50 188.11
N SER A 1190 43.20 37.31 187.56
CA SER A 1190 43.57 36.97 186.18
C SER A 1190 42.88 37.83 185.12
N LEU A 1191 41.62 38.23 185.33
CA LEU A 1191 40.90 39.11 184.39
C LEU A 1191 41.46 40.54 184.44
N VAL A 1192 41.79 41.05 185.63
CA VAL A 1192 42.41 42.37 185.81
C VAL A 1192 43.79 42.44 185.15
N GLU A 1193 44.66 41.47 185.42
CA GLU A 1193 46.04 41.43 184.89
C GLU A 1193 46.07 41.40 183.36
N LYS A 1194 45.06 40.77 182.73
CA LYS A 1194 44.88 40.73 181.27
C LYS A 1194 44.30 42.02 180.66
N GLY A 1195 44.20 43.11 181.43
CA GLY A 1195 43.76 44.42 180.92
C GLY A 1195 42.30 44.45 180.47
N HIS A 1196 41.43 43.70 181.13
CA HIS A 1196 40.02 43.57 180.77
C HIS A 1196 39.23 44.87 180.99
N ALA A 1197 38.34 45.21 180.04
CA ALA A 1197 37.56 46.45 180.04
C ALA A 1197 36.73 46.77 181.31
N HIS A 1198 36.46 45.78 182.18
CA HIS A 1198 35.62 45.92 183.38
C HIS A 1198 36.40 45.71 184.69
N ALA A 1199 37.74 45.80 184.65
CA ALA A 1199 38.64 45.50 185.76
C ALA A 1199 38.33 46.26 187.08
N SER A 1200 37.75 47.46 187.01
CA SER A 1200 37.34 48.26 188.17
C SER A 1200 36.15 47.63 188.91
N ALA A 1201 35.09 47.24 188.20
CA ALA A 1201 33.89 46.63 188.76
C ALA A 1201 34.15 45.22 189.30
N ILE A 1202 35.02 44.45 188.63
CA ILE A 1202 35.45 43.11 189.07
C ILE A 1202 36.06 43.16 190.48
N LYS A 1203 36.95 44.14 190.76
CA LYS A 1203 37.58 44.33 192.07
C LYS A 1203 36.59 44.67 193.20
N GLN A 1204 35.54 45.44 192.91
CA GLN A 1204 34.53 45.81 193.91
C GLN A 1204 33.71 44.60 194.38
N TRP A 1205 33.34 43.70 193.45
CA TRP A 1205 32.63 42.47 193.79
C TRP A 1205 33.46 41.56 194.70
N VAL A 1206 34.73 41.31 194.36
CA VAL A 1206 35.69 40.52 195.17
C VAL A 1206 35.69 40.95 196.64
N ALA A 1207 35.91 42.25 196.89
CA ALA A 1207 36.03 42.79 198.25
C ALA A 1207 34.75 42.57 199.09
N SER A 1208 33.58 42.62 198.46
CA SER A 1208 32.30 42.39 199.14
C SER A 1208 32.07 40.92 199.55
N VAL A 1209 32.55 39.96 198.75
CA VAL A 1209 32.39 38.52 199.06
C VAL A 1209 33.30 38.11 200.23
N ASP A 1210 34.58 38.48 200.19
CA ASP A 1210 35.58 38.08 201.18
C ASP A 1210 35.27 38.61 202.59
N GLN A 1211 34.84 39.87 202.70
CA GLN A 1211 34.50 40.49 203.98
C GLN A 1211 33.34 39.75 204.68
N ARG A 1212 32.24 39.49 203.97
CA ARG A 1212 31.06 38.82 204.56
C ARG A 1212 31.37 37.40 205.03
N TYR A 1213 32.28 36.69 204.35
CA TYR A 1213 32.62 35.31 204.73
C TYR A 1213 33.38 35.27 206.07
N LYS A 1214 34.29 36.23 206.32
CA LYS A 1214 35.09 36.30 207.56
C LYS A 1214 34.24 36.52 208.81
N ASP A 1215 33.29 37.46 208.74
CA ASP A 1215 32.42 37.81 209.87
C ASP A 1215 31.55 36.62 210.32
N PHE A 1216 31.00 35.86 209.37
CA PHE A 1216 30.25 34.63 209.62
C PHE A 1216 31.10 33.55 210.32
N SER A 1217 32.34 33.32 209.85
CA SER A 1217 33.20 32.26 210.39
C SER A 1217 33.55 32.46 211.87
N ASN A 1218 33.87 33.70 212.29
CA ASN A 1218 34.27 33.99 213.66
C ASN A 1218 33.16 33.67 214.67
N ARG A 1219 31.89 33.91 214.31
CA ARG A 1219 30.73 33.66 215.18
C ARG A 1219 30.41 32.17 215.33
N MET A 1220 30.76 31.34 214.34
CA MET A 1220 30.66 29.88 214.43
C MET A 1220 31.51 29.30 215.56
N ASP A 1221 32.74 29.78 215.74
CA ASP A 1221 33.64 29.25 216.76
C ASP A 1221 33.22 29.66 218.19
N THR A 1222 32.73 30.88 218.40
CA THR A 1222 32.28 31.34 219.73
C THR A 1222 31.14 30.52 220.31
N TYR A 1223 30.20 30.05 219.48
CA TYR A 1223 29.08 29.23 219.95
C TYR A 1223 29.53 27.83 220.42
N ARG A 1224 30.60 27.28 219.83
CA ARG A 1224 31.14 25.96 220.22
C ARG A 1224 31.64 25.95 221.66
N GLU A 1225 32.41 26.97 222.05
CA GLU A 1225 33.02 27.09 223.38
C GLU A 1225 31.97 27.14 224.51
N GLN A 1226 30.80 27.73 224.25
CA GLN A 1226 29.72 27.83 225.24
C GLN A 1226 29.11 26.46 225.58
N LEU A 1227 28.95 25.59 224.58
CA LEU A 1227 28.43 24.24 224.77
C LEU A 1227 29.41 23.37 225.57
N GLU A 1228 30.68 23.34 225.15
CA GLU A 1228 31.77 22.57 225.79
C GLU A 1228 31.90 22.90 227.30
N LYS A 1229 31.79 24.18 227.67
CA LYS A 1229 31.98 24.67 229.04
C LYS A 1229 30.94 24.18 230.06
N SER A 1230 29.76 23.76 229.61
CA SER A 1230 28.63 23.41 230.49
C SER A 1230 28.61 21.96 230.98
N LEU A 1231 29.26 21.04 230.27
CA LEU A 1231 29.24 19.59 230.53
C LEU A 1231 30.08 19.14 231.74
N GLY A 1232 30.43 20.08 232.64
CA GLY A 1232 31.42 19.85 233.69
C GLY A 1232 32.83 19.57 233.15
N MET A 1233 33.06 19.75 231.85
CA MET A 1233 34.33 19.50 231.17
C MET A 1233 35.29 20.69 231.39
N SER A 1234 35.67 20.92 232.65
CA SER A 1234 36.60 22.01 233.00
C SER A 1234 38.05 21.68 232.62
N MET A 1235 38.36 21.95 231.35
CA MET A 1235 39.61 22.55 230.85
C MET A 1235 40.97 21.99 231.34
N ALA A 1236 41.58 21.17 230.47
CA ALA A 1236 42.87 21.46 229.81
C ALA A 1236 42.93 20.55 228.54
N VAL A 1237 42.92 21.00 227.28
CA VAL A 1237 43.85 21.91 226.54
C VAL A 1237 45.26 21.31 226.49
N PRO A 1238 45.94 21.17 225.32
CA PRO A 1238 45.79 21.87 224.01
C PRO A 1238 45.27 20.96 222.86
N VAL A 1239 44.77 21.42 221.69
CA VAL A 1239 45.04 22.57 220.80
C VAL A 1239 46.20 22.33 219.79
N GLU A 1240 46.04 22.90 218.58
CA GLU A 1240 47.02 23.07 217.47
C GLU A 1240 47.39 21.85 216.58
N SER A 1241 47.59 22.00 215.26
CA SER A 1241 47.23 23.09 214.32
C SER A 1241 47.45 22.70 212.85
N ASP A 1242 46.89 23.52 211.94
CA ASP A 1242 47.26 23.61 210.53
C ASP A 1242 48.77 23.88 210.31
N ALA A 1243 49.32 23.39 209.19
CA ALA A 1243 50.29 24.16 208.40
C ALA A 1243 50.34 23.71 206.92
N ASN A 1244 49.40 24.24 206.14
CA ASN A 1244 49.70 24.86 204.84
C ASN A 1244 51.05 25.63 204.89
N SER A 1245 51.84 25.83 203.82
CA SER A 1245 51.60 25.85 202.37
C SER A 1245 52.90 26.28 201.66
N SER A 1246 52.82 26.58 200.35
CA SER A 1246 53.54 27.66 199.59
C SER A 1246 54.44 27.15 198.45
N ILE A 1247 54.60 27.82 197.30
CA ILE A 1247 53.78 28.79 196.51
C ILE A 1247 54.53 29.07 195.17
N SER A 1248 53.89 29.76 194.20
CA SER A 1248 54.50 30.36 192.98
C SER A 1248 54.87 29.37 191.84
N SER A 1249 55.09 29.76 190.58
CA SER A 1249 55.19 31.07 189.87
C SER A 1249 54.85 30.84 188.36
N ALA A 1250 54.12 31.71 187.64
CA ALA A 1250 54.50 32.95 186.90
C ALA A 1250 54.87 32.81 185.39
N SER A 1251 54.12 33.55 184.55
CA SER A 1251 54.56 34.53 183.52
C SER A 1251 55.33 34.19 182.21
N GLY A 1252 55.06 35.01 181.18
CA GLY A 1252 55.93 35.34 180.01
C GLY A 1252 55.56 34.63 178.69
N MET A 1253 55.19 35.23 177.53
CA MET A 1253 55.38 36.50 176.80
C MET A 1253 56.53 36.57 175.76
N TYR A 1254 56.20 37.19 174.60
CA TYR A 1254 57.04 37.57 173.43
C TYR A 1254 57.67 36.42 172.61
N GLY A 1255 57.83 36.49 171.27
CA GLY A 1255 57.35 37.47 170.27
C GLY A 1255 58.42 37.84 169.22
N GLY A 1256 58.09 37.85 167.92
CA GLY A 1256 58.83 38.65 166.93
C GLY A 1256 59.02 38.10 165.49
N LYS A 1257 58.76 39.01 164.53
CA LYS A 1257 59.37 39.16 163.18
C LYS A 1257 58.93 38.18 162.07
N ASN A 1258 58.28 38.64 160.98
CA ASN A 1258 58.75 39.49 159.83
C ASN A 1258 59.44 38.63 158.74
N ILE A 1259 59.38 38.89 157.43
CA ILE A 1259 59.16 40.14 156.64
C ILE A 1259 58.16 39.89 155.48
N LYS A 1260 57.63 40.99 154.90
CA LYS A 1260 56.96 41.15 153.58
C LYS A 1260 57.11 40.00 152.58
#